data_AF-A0A2H9NUG0-F1
#
_entry.id   AF-A0A2H9NUG0-F1
#
_cell.length_a   1.000
_cell.length_b   1.000
_cell.length_c   1.000
_cell.angle_alpha   90.00
_cell.angle_beta   90.00
_cell.angle_gamma   90.00
#
_symmetry.space_group_name_H-M   'P 1'
#
loop_
_entity.id
_entity.type
_entity.pdbx_description
1 polymer ?
#
loop_
_entity_poly.entity_id
_entity_poly.type
_entity_poly.pdbx_seq_one_letter_code
_entity_poly.pdbx_strand_id
1 'polypeptide(L)'
;EDVSKGEPVRKIMALSSVQNIARSIRAYSSQTSFPASGAIDGFIEDSTGKAWASDDASPWITLGFNQSNVNDSYYVTQLRFYNRPNAGFAQTKLIFSDGSTRTFTLANTGSKQTINITPTKKVRWVNITSITYYGSNAGFMEVEVYGSKRGVQEYVNNESVTGPYKRFNITVFYPNESMVPTTSSQKFYNVTIEETINDTNFSASLISLRVFVNNDWQAVNITKRCAKGFLESETNYSSVLINGKTWYGCYNDTNENNKKDYFKVKVPELIHYRFRVDSFASINILDEQNMPQIKTYDTNETVRVRVTELFGNPSITHINLTFTFADATTKIRGMTSGIGGSSDVWEYNYTLLGTDAHGFFNITASAYDGNWTLLTNKLLTGLRHTPKNITTLLDRTGMLWTRTNMLYNNNRDTSVYITGRGSNNSITLYIPDAGFVREARFDVRGSNYSNSYPTNVTLNIGGGAVEWSHSGMLKGINSTGNVNASLNTILSGICTSIENGYCKIRVNMSSATTGKITLENVRLRYYVNESTVFNRTAWWRNTTSLVIDASIDQIVQYQKKGTIHQNVIIHGFVIDNSSTQCRLNETLRTVKTIDNLKYCALLVPESMNMSGAGTLKPYSVWEDVSKGEPVRKIMALVGVTNYGLASNGGTVSSFSSETSYAANNANDGIIDDTSGGAWASNDAHPWIVLLLNDSYYVTRIKVANRPGAGFGQTKLVFSDGSTRTVTLTNTSGTGTGALQTINISPTKKVSWVNITSITTYGANAGFMEVEVYGSKTVTQTYINNGSTKYSYLYFNVTGLLPSETILNSSNQKKFSNVTADIRFNAANFTLGLETLYVYYGSSWVSLNTSKRCTKALGQTESNYSSKTINASVWYACFNDTSGDGIKDYFKVKIPVLRNYRFKVESLSSINILDEQNYPIIKAYDIGELVRVRVQASAGASAIAHMNITLSLANDTSKTFEMTGIGSSGSLWEYNY
;
A
#
# COMPACT_ATOMS: atom_id res chain seq x y z
N GLU A 1 18.88 -12.57 33.78
CA GLU A 1 19.84 -13.68 33.64
C GLU A 1 21.09 -13.15 32.97
N ASP A 2 22.21 -13.05 33.69
CA ASP A 2 23.57 -13.41 33.23
C ASP A 2 24.53 -13.07 34.39
N VAL A 3 24.80 -14.06 35.25
CA VAL A 3 25.74 -13.96 36.38
C VAL A 3 26.62 -15.20 36.33
N SER A 4 27.60 -15.23 35.43
CA SER A 4 28.68 -16.23 35.50
C SER A 4 29.91 -15.84 34.67
N LYS A 5 30.63 -14.78 35.06
CA LYS A 5 32.08 -14.70 34.87
C LYS A 5 32.70 -14.02 36.08
N GLY A 6 33.09 -14.82 37.06
CA GLY A 6 34.03 -14.37 38.09
C GLY A 6 35.40 -14.27 37.44
N GLU A 7 35.84 -13.06 37.12
CA GLU A 7 37.18 -12.81 36.59
C GLU A 7 38.14 -12.34 37.71
N PRO A 8 39.44 -12.69 37.64
CA PRO A 8 40.37 -12.53 38.74
C PRO A 8 40.86 -11.09 38.84
N VAL A 9 40.50 -10.40 39.93
CA VAL A 9 41.10 -9.11 40.31
C VAL A 9 42.58 -9.32 40.62
N ARG A 10 43.49 -8.79 39.79
CA ARG A 10 44.93 -8.73 40.13
C ARG A 10 45.18 -7.60 41.13
N LYS A 11 45.41 -7.96 42.40
CA LYS A 11 45.91 -7.06 43.45
C LYS A 11 47.40 -6.76 43.20
N ILE A 12 47.78 -5.50 43.03
CA ILE A 12 49.18 -5.06 43.14
C ILE A 12 49.31 -4.32 44.46
N MET A 13 50.08 -4.89 45.40
CA MET A 13 50.40 -4.24 46.66
C MET A 13 51.64 -3.36 46.42
N ALA A 14 51.43 -2.05 46.23
CA ALA A 14 52.53 -1.10 46.17
C ALA A 14 53.04 -0.87 47.60
N LEU A 15 54.28 -1.27 47.89
CA LEU A 15 54.90 -1.01 49.19
C LEU A 15 55.62 0.34 49.14
N SER A 16 55.27 1.27 50.03
CA SER A 16 56.07 2.47 50.24
C SER A 16 57.46 2.05 50.74
N SER A 17 58.51 2.41 49.99
CA SER A 17 59.94 2.19 50.28
C SER A 17 60.36 0.73 50.59
N VAL A 18 60.42 -0.10 49.54
CA VAL A 18 61.09 -1.41 49.59
C VAL A 18 62.59 -1.23 49.81
N GLN A 19 63.14 -1.83 50.86
CA GLN A 19 64.56 -1.72 51.24
C GLN A 19 65.11 -3.09 51.64
N ASN A 20 66.44 -3.28 51.61
CA ASN A 20 67.05 -4.49 52.14
C ASN A 20 66.83 -4.52 53.66
N ILE A 21 66.11 -5.51 54.16
CA ILE A 21 65.68 -5.66 55.55
C ILE A 21 66.41 -6.78 56.30
N ALA A 22 67.33 -7.52 55.68
CA ALA A 22 68.13 -8.51 56.43
C ALA A 22 69.02 -7.77 57.45
N ARG A 23 68.90 -8.11 58.74
CA ARG A 23 69.63 -7.43 59.83
C ARG A 23 70.27 -8.40 60.82
N SER A 24 69.85 -9.67 60.85
CA SER A 24 70.42 -10.68 61.73
C SER A 24 70.56 -11.99 60.98
N ILE A 25 71.53 -12.81 61.40
CA ILE A 25 71.86 -14.03 60.71
C ILE A 25 72.20 -15.16 61.68
N ARG A 26 71.75 -16.37 61.36
CA ARG A 26 72.14 -17.62 62.04
C ARG A 26 72.41 -18.67 60.97
N ALA A 27 73.59 -19.28 61.00
CA ALA A 27 73.95 -20.38 60.10
C ALA A 27 74.15 -21.68 60.88
N TYR A 28 74.07 -22.81 60.19
CA TYR A 28 74.34 -24.13 60.78
C TYR A 28 75.80 -24.30 61.19
N SER A 29 76.71 -24.00 60.27
CA SER A 29 78.15 -23.99 60.49
C SER A 29 78.77 -22.87 59.66
N SER A 30 79.95 -22.41 60.06
CA SER A 30 80.72 -21.40 59.35
C SER A 30 82.19 -21.78 59.43
N GLN A 31 82.90 -21.67 58.31
CA GLN A 31 84.35 -21.73 58.36
C GLN A 31 84.87 -20.51 59.12
N THR A 32 85.98 -20.67 59.83
CA THR A 32 86.62 -19.58 60.59
C THR A 32 86.95 -18.37 59.71
N SER A 33 87.35 -18.62 58.46
CA SER A 33 87.64 -17.58 57.46
C SER A 33 86.39 -17.04 56.74
N PHE A 34 85.23 -17.68 56.86
CA PHE A 34 84.00 -17.30 56.15
C PHE A 34 82.78 -17.31 57.10
N PRO A 35 82.69 -16.33 58.02
CA PRO A 35 81.65 -16.29 59.04
C PRO A 35 80.27 -16.03 58.44
N ALA A 36 79.21 -16.49 59.11
CA ALA A 36 77.83 -16.25 58.69
C ALA A 36 77.51 -14.78 58.43
N SER A 37 78.07 -13.85 59.22
CA SER A 37 77.87 -12.40 59.02
C SER A 37 78.29 -11.92 57.63
N GLY A 38 79.25 -12.58 56.99
CA GLY A 38 79.70 -12.26 55.64
C GLY A 38 78.67 -12.51 54.55
N ALA A 39 77.48 -13.07 54.85
CA ALA A 39 76.41 -13.19 53.85
C ALA A 39 75.41 -12.03 53.87
N ILE A 40 75.52 -11.07 54.79
CA ILE A 40 74.63 -9.89 54.87
C ILE A 40 75.39 -8.61 55.24
N ASP A 41 76.71 -8.59 55.03
CA ASP A 41 77.56 -7.47 55.41
C ASP A 41 77.60 -6.36 54.33
N GLY A 42 76.98 -6.62 53.18
CA GLY A 42 76.90 -5.70 52.05
C GLY A 42 78.09 -5.77 51.09
N PHE A 43 79.03 -6.69 51.28
CA PHE A 43 80.16 -6.92 50.38
C PHE A 43 79.86 -8.05 49.41
N ILE A 44 80.10 -7.83 48.11
CA ILE A 44 79.88 -8.85 47.06
C ILE A 44 81.26 -9.35 46.60
N GLU A 45 81.96 -10.06 47.48
CA GLU A 45 83.29 -10.61 47.21
C GLU A 45 83.50 -11.96 47.91
N ASP A 46 84.21 -12.89 47.27
CA ASP A 46 84.56 -14.18 47.84
C ASP A 46 85.94 -14.12 48.49
N SER A 47 86.04 -13.41 49.61
CA SER A 47 87.29 -13.24 50.37
C SER A 47 87.07 -13.47 51.87
N THR A 48 88.18 -13.72 52.59
CA THR A 48 88.15 -14.02 54.02
C THR A 48 87.45 -12.90 54.81
N GLY A 49 86.43 -13.27 55.58
CA GLY A 49 85.63 -12.35 56.40
C GLY A 49 84.52 -11.61 55.66
N LYS A 50 84.36 -11.85 54.34
CA LYS A 50 83.46 -11.10 53.44
C LYS A 50 82.46 -11.97 52.68
N ALA A 51 82.57 -13.28 52.85
CA ALA A 51 81.59 -14.24 52.40
C ALA A 51 81.31 -15.23 53.54
N TRP A 52 80.20 -15.95 53.43
CA TRP A 52 79.90 -17.10 54.27
C TRP A 52 80.15 -18.40 53.51
N ALA A 53 80.73 -19.39 54.19
CA ALA A 53 80.95 -20.74 53.69
C ALA A 53 80.76 -21.77 54.80
N SER A 54 80.28 -22.94 54.44
CA SER A 54 80.01 -24.05 55.35
C SER A 54 80.66 -25.34 54.86
N ASP A 55 81.30 -26.07 55.77
CA ASP A 55 81.87 -27.41 55.52
C ASP A 55 80.82 -28.53 55.55
N ASP A 56 79.55 -28.17 55.77
CA ASP A 56 78.50 -29.13 55.97
C ASP A 56 78.00 -29.74 54.66
N ALA A 57 77.51 -30.98 54.74
CA ALA A 57 76.85 -31.64 53.62
C ALA A 57 75.44 -31.09 53.37
N SER A 58 74.86 -30.30 54.29
CA SER A 58 73.54 -29.68 54.13
C SER A 58 73.49 -28.27 54.75
N PRO A 59 74.22 -27.31 54.16
CA PRO A 59 74.36 -25.98 54.73
C PRO A 59 73.05 -25.19 54.67
N TRP A 60 72.76 -24.45 55.75
CA TRP A 60 71.62 -23.54 55.80
C TRP A 60 71.95 -22.26 56.56
N ILE A 61 71.19 -21.20 56.23
CA ILE A 61 71.30 -19.87 56.83
C ILE A 61 69.92 -19.24 57.03
N THR A 62 69.69 -18.60 58.17
CA THR A 62 68.43 -17.92 58.51
C THR A 62 68.67 -16.44 58.66
N LEU A 63 67.92 -15.63 57.91
CA LEU A 63 67.98 -14.17 57.92
C LEU A 63 66.77 -13.60 58.65
N GLY A 64 66.99 -12.86 59.73
CA GLY A 64 65.95 -12.14 60.49
C GLY A 64 65.97 -10.64 60.20
N PHE A 65 64.80 -9.99 60.27
CA PHE A 65 64.62 -8.63 59.73
C PHE A 65 64.80 -7.47 60.73
N ASN A 66 64.66 -7.74 62.03
CA ASN A 66 64.86 -6.73 63.07
C ASN A 66 65.66 -7.31 64.23
N GLN A 67 66.76 -6.66 64.60
CA GLN A 67 67.56 -7.04 65.76
C GLN A 67 66.88 -6.65 67.09
N SER A 68 66.07 -5.58 67.12
CA SER A 68 65.46 -5.06 68.36
C SER A 68 64.14 -5.73 68.73
N ASN A 69 63.43 -6.34 67.77
CA ASN A 69 62.20 -7.09 68.03
C ASN A 69 62.04 -8.25 67.05
N VAL A 70 62.37 -9.47 67.49
CA VAL A 70 62.24 -10.71 66.71
C VAL A 70 60.79 -11.05 66.29
N ASN A 71 59.79 -10.35 66.86
CA ASN A 71 58.38 -10.52 66.49
C ASN A 71 57.92 -9.58 65.37
N ASP A 72 58.73 -8.63 64.94
CA ASP A 72 58.36 -7.74 63.83
C ASP A 72 58.30 -8.53 62.51
N SER A 73 57.14 -8.49 61.86
CA SER A 73 56.92 -9.10 60.55
C SER A 73 56.98 -8.06 59.43
N TYR A 74 57.60 -8.40 58.31
CA TYR A 74 57.73 -7.57 57.11
C TYR A 74 57.09 -8.25 55.90
N TYR A 75 56.58 -7.47 54.98
CA TYR A 75 56.14 -7.94 53.67
C TYR A 75 57.35 -8.11 52.75
N VAL A 76 57.81 -9.34 52.56
CA VAL A 76 58.94 -9.70 51.70
C VAL A 76 58.48 -9.86 50.25
N THR A 77 59.11 -9.11 49.34
CA THR A 77 58.77 -9.08 47.91
C THR A 77 59.85 -9.70 47.03
N GLN A 78 61.12 -9.68 47.46
CA GLN A 78 62.23 -10.14 46.65
C GLN A 78 63.39 -10.59 47.53
N LEU A 79 64.14 -11.60 47.09
CA LEU A 79 65.46 -11.93 47.61
C LEU A 79 66.49 -11.83 46.48
N ARG A 80 67.71 -11.43 46.80
CA ARG A 80 68.85 -11.45 45.87
C ARG A 80 69.98 -12.27 46.46
N PHE A 81 70.56 -13.12 45.63
CA PHE A 81 71.65 -14.03 46.00
C PHE A 81 72.89 -13.71 45.18
N TYR A 82 74.03 -13.73 45.84
CA TYR A 82 75.35 -13.69 45.24
C TYR A 82 76.08 -14.95 45.70
N ASN A 83 76.03 -16.00 44.90
CA ASN A 83 76.70 -17.27 45.19
C ASN A 83 78.22 -17.09 45.20
N ARG A 84 78.95 -17.86 46.00
CA ARG A 84 80.40 -17.97 45.81
C ARG A 84 80.71 -18.65 44.46
N PRO A 85 81.62 -18.11 43.63
CA PRO A 85 82.00 -18.75 42.37
C PRO A 85 82.58 -20.15 42.62
N ASN A 86 82.01 -21.17 41.98
CA ASN A 86 82.41 -22.59 42.12
C ASN A 86 82.21 -23.21 43.51
N ALA A 87 81.66 -22.48 44.47
CA ALA A 87 81.44 -22.90 45.86
C ALA A 87 80.09 -22.40 46.41
N GLY A 88 79.06 -22.27 45.55
CA GLY A 88 77.76 -21.69 45.89
C GLY A 88 76.64 -22.71 46.03
N PHE A 89 75.44 -22.28 46.41
CA PHE A 89 74.27 -23.16 46.41
C PHE A 89 73.78 -23.42 44.98
N ALA A 90 73.40 -24.66 44.66
CA ALA A 90 72.88 -25.03 43.35
C ALA A 90 71.35 -25.13 43.39
N GLN A 91 70.77 -26.16 43.99
CA GLN A 91 69.34 -26.22 44.27
C GLN A 91 69.08 -25.71 45.69
N THR A 92 68.22 -24.71 45.84
CA THR A 92 68.02 -23.96 47.08
C THR A 92 66.55 -23.95 47.49
N LYS A 93 66.28 -24.15 48.78
CA LYS A 93 64.94 -24.05 49.38
C LYS A 93 64.86 -22.87 50.33
N LEU A 94 63.86 -22.02 50.14
CA LEU A 94 63.42 -21.03 51.11
C LEU A 94 62.34 -21.61 52.01
N ILE A 95 62.42 -21.30 53.29
CA ILE A 95 61.40 -21.56 54.30
C ILE A 95 61.12 -20.23 54.98
N PHE A 96 59.86 -19.83 55.03
CA PHE A 96 59.44 -18.58 55.64
C PHE A 96 58.88 -18.83 57.04
N SER A 97 58.87 -17.79 57.90
CA SER A 97 58.34 -17.91 59.26
C SER A 97 56.85 -18.23 59.37
N ASP A 98 56.10 -18.12 58.27
CA ASP A 98 54.69 -18.52 58.17
C ASP A 98 54.53 -20.01 57.80
N GLY A 99 55.63 -20.75 57.66
CA GLY A 99 55.67 -22.14 57.27
C GLY A 99 55.67 -22.38 55.76
N SER A 100 55.48 -21.35 54.94
CA SER A 100 55.52 -21.50 53.48
C SER A 100 56.93 -21.75 52.98
N THR A 101 57.06 -22.46 51.84
CA THR A 101 58.37 -22.82 51.27
C THR A 101 58.44 -22.57 49.78
N ARG A 102 59.65 -22.42 49.24
CA ARG A 102 59.89 -22.27 47.80
C ARG A 102 61.26 -22.82 47.39
N THR A 103 61.30 -23.66 46.36
CA THR A 103 62.54 -24.18 45.78
C THR A 103 62.87 -23.49 44.47
N PHE A 104 64.15 -23.23 44.20
CA PHE A 104 64.67 -22.74 42.92
C PHE A 104 66.13 -23.15 42.74
N THR A 105 66.66 -22.96 41.53
CA THR A 105 68.06 -23.19 41.22
C THR A 105 68.80 -21.85 41.16
N LEU A 106 70.03 -21.83 41.66
CA LEU A 106 70.96 -20.72 41.52
C LEU A 106 72.12 -21.12 40.59
N ALA A 107 72.49 -20.19 39.72
CA ALA A 107 73.64 -20.28 38.83
C ALA A 107 74.97 -20.20 39.61
N ASN A 108 75.99 -20.86 39.10
CA ASN A 108 77.34 -20.92 39.66
C ASN A 108 78.25 -19.77 39.16
N THR A 109 77.78 -18.52 39.16
CA THR A 109 78.44 -17.44 38.39
C THR A 109 78.89 -16.23 39.22
N GLY A 110 78.78 -16.25 40.55
CA GLY A 110 79.07 -15.07 41.38
C GLY A 110 78.10 -13.90 41.22
N SER A 111 77.32 -13.88 40.14
CA SER A 111 76.48 -12.77 39.73
C SER A 111 75.19 -12.71 40.55
N LYS A 112 74.61 -11.50 40.64
CA LYS A 112 73.31 -11.25 41.28
C LYS A 112 72.22 -12.14 40.67
N GLN A 113 71.49 -12.86 41.52
CA GLN A 113 70.33 -13.65 41.14
C GLN A 113 69.11 -13.21 41.93
N THR A 114 68.05 -12.81 41.24
CA THR A 114 66.84 -12.24 41.84
C THR A 114 65.71 -13.26 41.88
N ILE A 115 65.11 -13.44 43.06
CA ILE A 115 63.93 -14.27 43.26
C ILE A 115 62.78 -13.39 43.78
N ASN A 116 61.79 -13.14 42.92
CA ASN A 116 60.58 -12.39 43.28
C ASN A 116 59.61 -13.28 44.05
N ILE A 117 59.15 -12.85 45.23
CA ILE A 117 58.18 -13.56 46.07
C ILE A 117 56.77 -13.13 45.69
N THR A 118 56.05 -14.02 45.00
CA THR A 118 54.68 -13.79 44.54
C THR A 118 53.81 -14.98 44.95
N PRO A 119 52.75 -14.77 45.76
CA PRO A 119 52.36 -13.51 46.40
C PRO A 119 53.35 -13.09 47.51
N THR A 120 53.46 -11.79 47.76
CA THR A 120 54.23 -11.18 48.86
C THR A 120 53.92 -11.87 50.19
N LYS A 121 54.94 -12.13 51.01
CA LYS A 121 54.80 -12.87 52.28
C LYS A 121 55.05 -11.97 53.48
N LYS A 122 54.13 -11.94 54.45
CA LYS A 122 54.32 -11.21 55.72
C LYS A 122 55.00 -12.10 56.76
N VAL A 123 56.31 -11.98 56.90
CA VAL A 123 57.15 -12.96 57.60
C VAL A 123 58.19 -12.27 58.49
N ARG A 124 58.72 -12.97 59.49
CA ARG A 124 59.69 -12.49 60.50
C ARG A 124 61.13 -12.85 60.15
N TRP A 125 61.30 -13.95 59.42
CA TRP A 125 62.58 -14.47 58.99
C TRP A 125 62.41 -15.30 57.70
N VAL A 126 63.52 -15.52 57.00
CA VAL A 126 63.63 -16.46 55.89
C VAL A 126 64.83 -17.38 56.13
N ASN A 127 64.61 -18.69 56.05
CA ASN A 127 65.66 -19.71 56.09
C ASN A 127 65.94 -20.19 54.67
N ILE A 128 67.23 -20.26 54.32
CA ILE A 128 67.76 -20.63 53.02
C ILE A 128 68.57 -21.91 53.23
N THR A 129 68.11 -23.02 52.68
CA THR A 129 68.74 -24.34 52.80
C THR A 129 69.24 -24.80 51.44
N SER A 130 70.47 -25.30 51.38
CA SER A 130 70.97 -26.00 50.19
C SER A 130 70.36 -27.39 50.11
N ILE A 131 69.81 -27.75 48.95
CA ILE A 131 69.46 -29.12 48.59
C ILE A 131 70.66 -29.75 47.85
N THR A 132 71.28 -28.99 46.95
CA THR A 132 72.56 -29.33 46.32
C THR A 132 73.44 -28.07 46.22
N TYR A 133 74.76 -28.25 46.13
CA TYR A 133 75.72 -27.15 46.05
C TYR A 133 76.86 -27.44 45.06
N TYR A 134 77.55 -26.38 44.65
CA TYR A 134 78.76 -26.44 43.83
C TYR A 134 79.99 -26.49 44.73
N GLY A 135 80.97 -27.32 44.37
CA GLY A 135 82.28 -27.39 45.03
C GLY A 135 82.26 -27.79 46.51
N SER A 136 83.42 -27.69 47.16
CA SER A 136 83.54 -27.73 48.62
C SER A 136 83.25 -26.36 49.21
N ASN A 137 82.76 -26.31 50.44
CA ASN A 137 82.62 -25.09 51.24
C ASN A 137 81.50 -24.18 50.73
N ALA A 138 80.31 -24.75 50.53
CA ALA A 138 79.21 -24.05 49.89
C ALA A 138 78.73 -22.83 50.70
N GLY A 139 78.44 -21.72 50.02
CA GLY A 139 77.86 -20.54 50.66
C GLY A 139 77.59 -19.35 49.74
N PHE A 140 77.54 -18.16 50.33
CA PHE A 140 77.14 -16.92 49.65
C PHE A 140 78.16 -15.82 49.92
N MET A 141 78.44 -15.01 48.89
CA MET A 141 79.10 -13.71 49.06
C MET A 141 78.14 -12.71 49.70
N GLU A 142 76.87 -12.69 49.29
CA GLU A 142 75.86 -11.78 49.86
C GLU A 142 74.44 -12.32 49.62
N VAL A 143 73.52 -12.05 50.55
CA VAL A 143 72.09 -12.30 50.42
C VAL A 143 71.31 -11.08 50.89
N GLU A 144 70.58 -10.45 49.97
CA GLU A 144 69.72 -9.32 50.26
C GLU A 144 68.25 -9.76 50.34
N VAL A 145 67.50 -9.28 51.34
CA VAL A 145 66.06 -9.54 51.46
C VAL A 145 65.33 -8.20 51.38
N TYR A 146 64.48 -8.02 50.38
CA TYR A 146 63.75 -6.77 50.14
C TYR A 146 62.30 -6.85 50.63
N GLY A 147 61.87 -5.86 51.41
CA GLY A 147 60.49 -5.77 51.92
C GLY A 147 60.16 -4.45 52.62
N SER A 148 58.95 -4.36 53.19
CA SER A 148 58.49 -3.18 53.97
C SER A 148 57.64 -3.56 55.20
N LYS A 149 57.54 -2.64 56.17
CA LYS A 149 56.71 -2.78 57.38
C LYS A 149 55.22 -2.40 57.15
N ARG A 150 54.92 -1.60 56.13
CA ARG A 150 53.56 -1.13 55.79
C ARG A 150 53.19 -1.54 54.36
N GLY A 151 52.08 -2.25 54.22
CA GLY A 151 51.44 -2.48 52.91
C GLY A 151 50.53 -1.30 52.59
N VAL A 152 50.77 -0.58 51.50
CA VAL A 152 49.77 0.30 50.90
C VAL A 152 49.04 -0.54 49.85
N GLN A 153 47.71 -0.46 49.87
CA GLN A 153 46.87 -1.20 48.94
C GLN A 153 46.43 -0.23 47.84
N GLU A 154 47.12 -0.24 46.72
CA GLU A 154 46.68 0.46 45.51
C GLU A 154 45.78 -0.46 44.69
N TYR A 155 44.59 0.02 44.34
CA TYR A 155 43.68 -0.67 43.44
C TYR A 155 43.93 -0.16 42.03
N VAL A 156 44.66 -0.93 41.22
CA VAL A 156 44.83 -0.63 39.80
C VAL A 156 43.68 -1.27 39.03
N ASN A 157 42.61 -0.50 38.79
CA ASN A 157 41.59 -0.87 37.81
C ASN A 157 42.06 -0.47 36.41
N ASN A 158 42.91 -1.30 35.78
CA ASN A 158 43.32 -1.13 34.38
C ASN A 158 42.28 -1.68 33.40
N GLU A 159 40.99 -1.40 33.63
CA GLU A 159 39.99 -1.59 32.58
C GLU A 159 39.90 -0.29 31.76
N SER A 160 40.41 -0.34 30.54
CA SER A 160 40.02 0.60 29.48
C SER A 160 38.56 0.30 29.14
N VAL A 161 37.62 0.93 29.85
CA VAL A 161 36.20 0.77 29.57
C VAL A 161 35.83 1.73 28.45
N THR A 162 35.67 1.22 27.23
CA THR A 162 34.89 1.87 26.17
C THR A 162 33.44 1.44 26.34
N GLY A 163 32.66 2.18 27.13
CA GLY A 163 31.28 1.79 27.46
C GLY A 163 30.46 2.89 28.16
N PRO A 164 29.13 2.72 28.28
CA PRO A 164 28.22 3.75 28.76
C PRO A 164 28.32 4.05 30.27
N TYR A 165 28.95 3.16 31.05
CA TYR A 165 29.16 3.31 32.48
C TYR A 165 30.48 2.68 32.93
N LYS A 166 31.07 3.17 34.02
CA LYS A 166 32.18 2.52 34.74
C LYS A 166 31.64 2.03 36.08
N ARG A 167 31.72 0.71 36.34
CA ARG A 167 31.41 0.14 37.65
C ARG A 167 32.71 -0.06 38.42
N PHE A 168 32.67 0.24 39.71
CA PHE A 168 33.76 -0.11 40.62
C PHE A 168 33.17 -0.49 41.98
N ASN A 169 33.80 -1.46 42.63
CA ASN A 169 33.37 -1.97 43.92
C ASN A 169 34.38 -1.56 44.98
N ILE A 170 33.88 -1.19 46.15
CA ILE A 170 34.73 -0.89 47.29
C ILE A 170 34.30 -1.79 48.42
N THR A 171 35.23 -2.62 48.86
CA THR A 171 35.02 -3.64 49.89
C THR A 171 36.12 -3.52 50.93
N VAL A 172 35.73 -3.52 52.19
CA VAL A 172 36.68 -3.52 53.31
C VAL A 172 36.97 -4.97 53.71
N PHE A 173 38.25 -5.30 53.84
CA PHE A 173 38.71 -6.58 54.33
C PHE A 173 39.48 -6.41 55.65
N TYR A 174 39.35 -7.37 56.55
CA TYR A 174 40.27 -7.53 57.66
C TYR A 174 41.67 -7.92 57.16
N PRO A 175 42.73 -7.79 57.98
CA PRO A 175 44.08 -8.19 57.61
C PRO A 175 44.24 -9.67 57.21
N ASN A 176 43.30 -10.53 57.60
CA ASN A 176 43.24 -11.95 57.23
C ASN A 176 42.46 -12.19 55.91
N GLU A 177 42.16 -11.14 55.15
CA GLU A 177 41.44 -11.16 53.88
C GLU A 177 39.96 -11.55 53.95
N SER A 178 39.39 -11.70 55.15
CA SER A 178 37.94 -11.86 55.31
C SER A 178 37.22 -10.50 55.15
N MET A 179 36.07 -10.50 54.48
CA MET A 179 35.26 -9.28 54.29
C MET A 179 34.71 -8.81 55.64
N VAL A 180 34.77 -7.50 55.94
CA VAL A 180 34.20 -6.95 57.18
C VAL A 180 32.67 -7.13 57.13
N PRO A 181 32.05 -7.91 58.04
CA PRO A 181 30.61 -8.13 58.01
C PRO A 181 29.86 -6.83 58.30
N THR A 182 28.67 -6.69 57.71
CA THR A 182 27.78 -5.52 57.89
C THR A 182 27.41 -5.24 59.35
N THR A 183 27.52 -6.26 60.21
CA THR A 183 27.26 -6.22 61.65
C THR A 183 28.47 -5.91 62.53
N SER A 184 29.68 -5.75 61.95
CA SER A 184 30.91 -5.46 62.71
C SER A 184 30.80 -4.15 63.49
N SER A 185 31.26 -4.12 64.73
CA SER A 185 31.42 -2.87 65.51
C SER A 185 32.61 -2.02 65.03
N GLN A 186 33.55 -2.62 64.29
CA GLN A 186 34.68 -1.94 63.67
C GLN A 186 34.31 -1.55 62.24
N LYS A 187 33.96 -0.28 62.06
CA LYS A 187 33.53 0.33 60.80
C LYS A 187 34.38 1.54 60.47
N PHE A 188 34.66 1.77 59.19
CA PHE A 188 35.34 2.97 58.73
C PHE A 188 34.31 4.03 58.39
N TYR A 189 34.42 5.21 58.97
CA TYR A 189 33.52 6.33 58.71
C TYR A 189 34.24 7.40 57.91
N ASN A 190 33.49 8.15 57.10
CA ASN A 190 34.00 9.33 56.40
C ASN A 190 35.18 9.05 55.46
N VAL A 191 35.20 7.88 54.82
CA VAL A 191 36.25 7.53 53.85
C VAL A 191 36.00 8.29 52.56
N THR A 192 36.97 9.10 52.14
CA THR A 192 36.95 9.73 50.81
C THR A 192 37.45 8.73 49.77
N ILE A 193 36.63 8.52 48.75
CA ILE A 193 37.00 7.79 47.54
C ILE A 193 37.29 8.82 46.48
N GLU A 194 38.42 8.65 45.80
CA GLU A 194 38.80 9.45 44.63
C GLU A 194 39.01 8.50 43.46
N GLU A 195 38.41 8.81 42.32
CA GLU A 195 38.55 7.99 41.11
C GLU A 195 38.73 8.92 39.90
N THR A 196 39.82 8.73 39.17
CA THR A 196 40.08 9.43 37.92
C THR A 196 39.31 8.77 36.79
N ILE A 197 38.70 9.61 35.96
CA ILE A 197 38.06 9.21 34.72
C ILE A 197 38.83 9.89 33.60
N ASN A 198 39.42 9.09 32.70
CA ASN A 198 39.96 9.65 31.48
C ASN A 198 38.78 10.08 30.58
N ASP A 199 38.75 11.34 30.17
CA ASP A 199 37.70 11.94 29.32
C ASP A 199 37.46 11.23 27.98
N THR A 200 38.42 10.41 27.55
CA THR A 200 38.32 9.57 26.35
C THR A 200 37.51 8.28 26.58
N ASN A 201 37.27 7.89 27.83
CA ASN A 201 36.55 6.65 28.17
C ASN A 201 35.02 6.77 28.00
N PHE A 202 34.48 7.99 27.97
CA PHE A 202 33.05 8.23 27.78
C PHE A 202 32.78 9.05 26.52
N SER A 203 31.83 8.59 25.71
CA SER A 203 31.41 9.29 24.48
C SER A 203 30.57 10.55 24.74
N ALA A 204 30.07 10.72 25.97
CA ALA A 204 29.28 11.86 26.42
C ALA A 204 29.75 12.33 27.80
N SER A 205 29.44 13.59 28.16
CA SER A 205 29.76 14.14 29.48
C SER A 205 29.13 13.30 30.60
N LEU A 206 29.86 13.18 31.70
CA LEU A 206 29.43 12.45 32.88
C LEU A 206 28.22 13.08 33.55
N ILE A 207 27.13 12.33 33.61
CA ILE A 207 25.85 12.85 34.08
C ILE A 207 25.68 12.59 35.58
N SER A 208 25.99 11.38 36.05
CA SER A 208 25.69 10.99 37.44
C SER A 208 26.70 10.01 38.03
N LEU A 209 26.82 10.03 39.35
CA LEU A 209 27.50 9.02 40.15
C LEU A 209 26.46 8.36 41.05
N ARG A 210 26.35 7.03 41.03
CA ARG A 210 25.37 6.28 41.81
C ARG A 210 26.03 5.25 42.72
N VAL A 211 25.35 4.95 43.82
CA VAL A 211 25.71 3.90 44.77
C VAL A 211 24.57 2.89 44.89
N PHE A 212 24.91 1.60 44.89
CA PHE A 212 23.93 0.52 45.03
C PHE A 212 23.62 0.27 46.52
N VAL A 213 22.39 0.57 46.95
CA VAL A 213 21.93 0.44 48.34
C VAL A 213 20.50 -0.10 48.33
N ASN A 214 20.18 -1.06 49.22
CA ASN A 214 18.86 -1.69 49.34
C ASN A 214 18.28 -2.24 48.02
N ASN A 215 19.11 -2.93 47.23
CA ASN A 215 18.77 -3.47 45.91
C ASN A 215 18.48 -2.44 44.80
N ASP A 216 18.80 -1.16 45.00
CA ASP A 216 18.58 -0.10 44.00
C ASP A 216 19.79 0.84 43.84
N TRP A 217 19.89 1.51 42.68
CA TRP A 217 20.93 2.50 42.38
C TRP A 217 20.48 3.91 42.75
N GLN A 218 21.04 4.48 43.82
CA GLN A 218 20.71 5.83 44.28
C GLN A 218 21.79 6.84 43.86
N ALA A 219 21.39 8.03 43.42
CA ALA A 219 22.30 9.06 42.93
C ALA A 219 23.01 9.80 44.07
N VAL A 220 24.35 9.84 44.01
CA VAL A 220 25.20 10.69 44.84
C VAL A 220 25.22 12.09 44.23
N ASN A 221 24.92 13.10 45.05
CA ASN A 221 24.92 14.48 44.61
C ASN A 221 26.36 14.99 44.39
N ILE A 222 26.72 15.19 43.13
CA ILE A 222 28.02 15.72 42.66
C ILE A 222 27.82 17.04 41.89
N THR A 223 27.00 17.95 42.41
CA THR A 223 26.69 19.23 41.75
C THR A 223 27.75 20.31 41.98
N LYS A 224 28.60 20.17 42.99
CA LYS A 224 29.70 21.12 43.26
C LYS A 224 31.03 20.67 42.64
N ARG A 225 31.81 21.66 42.17
CA ARG A 225 33.21 21.46 41.78
C ARG A 225 34.07 21.27 43.03
N CYS A 226 34.95 20.26 43.04
CA CYS A 226 35.93 20.03 44.09
C CYS A 226 36.85 21.26 44.18
N ALA A 227 37.02 21.82 45.38
CA ALA A 227 37.86 22.98 45.62
C ALA A 227 39.35 22.62 45.71
N LYS A 228 39.67 21.33 45.86
CA LYS A 228 41.02 20.83 46.11
C LYS A 228 41.44 19.78 45.09
N GLY A 229 42.75 19.76 44.81
CA GLY A 229 43.36 18.90 43.80
C GLY A 229 43.26 17.41 44.13
N PHE A 230 43.66 16.56 43.17
CA PHE A 230 43.76 15.11 43.38
C PHE A 230 44.70 14.82 44.57
N LEU A 231 44.33 13.92 45.49
CA LEU A 231 45.03 13.59 46.76
C LEU A 231 44.90 14.60 47.92
N GLU A 232 44.25 15.75 47.73
CA GLU A 232 44.03 16.72 48.80
C GLU A 232 42.67 16.52 49.51
N SER A 233 42.60 16.78 50.82
CA SER A 233 41.33 16.71 51.54
C SER A 233 40.35 17.78 51.07
N GLU A 234 39.14 17.34 50.72
CA GLU A 234 38.10 18.22 50.18
C GLU A 234 37.11 18.67 51.27
N THR A 235 36.60 19.89 51.12
CA THR A 235 35.56 20.47 52.00
C THR A 235 34.32 20.92 51.23
N ASN A 236 34.43 21.14 49.92
CA ASN A 236 33.38 21.65 49.07
C ASN A 236 32.52 20.55 48.42
N TYR A 237 31.89 19.74 49.25
CA TYR A 237 30.96 18.73 48.76
C TYR A 237 29.52 19.27 48.61
N SER A 238 28.79 18.71 47.66
CA SER A 238 27.33 18.62 47.72
C SER A 238 26.90 17.39 48.53
N SER A 239 25.73 17.42 49.17
CA SER A 239 25.25 16.31 50.00
C SER A 239 23.89 15.78 49.53
N VAL A 240 23.61 14.51 49.86
CA VAL A 240 22.31 13.86 49.68
C VAL A 240 22.10 12.79 50.75
N LEU A 241 20.86 12.58 51.16
CA LEU A 241 20.50 11.51 52.09
C LEU A 241 20.14 10.24 51.30
N ILE A 242 20.92 9.16 51.48
CA ILE A 242 20.69 7.85 50.85
C ILE A 242 20.63 6.82 51.97
N ASN A 243 19.48 6.15 52.10
CA ASN A 243 19.19 5.16 53.15
C ASN A 243 19.53 5.67 54.57
N GLY A 244 19.09 6.89 54.89
CA GLY A 244 19.29 7.51 56.21
C GLY A 244 20.71 7.98 56.51
N LYS A 245 21.64 7.90 55.55
CA LYS A 245 23.03 8.36 55.70
C LYS A 245 23.32 9.52 54.77
N THR A 246 24.09 10.49 55.23
CA THR A 246 24.50 11.64 54.41
C THR A 246 25.72 11.28 53.57
N TRP A 247 25.55 11.27 52.26
CA TRP A 247 26.62 11.10 51.29
C TRP A 247 27.07 12.46 50.81
N TYR A 248 28.38 12.61 50.61
CA TYR A 248 28.96 13.85 50.10
C TYR A 248 29.70 13.57 48.80
N GLY A 249 29.49 14.39 47.78
CA GLY A 249 30.11 14.24 46.47
C GLY A 249 30.54 15.58 45.87
N CYS A 250 31.62 15.59 45.11
CA CYS A 250 32.00 16.70 44.22
C CYS A 250 32.63 16.13 42.94
N TYR A 251 32.72 16.94 41.89
CA TYR A 251 33.41 16.61 40.64
C TYR A 251 34.51 17.63 40.34
N ASN A 252 35.46 17.31 39.46
CA ASN A 252 36.32 18.33 38.88
C ASN A 252 36.45 18.12 37.37
N ASP A 253 36.68 19.23 36.68
CA ASP A 253 37.03 19.32 35.27
C ASP A 253 38.41 20.01 35.25
N THR A 254 39.46 19.23 35.07
CA THR A 254 40.85 19.69 35.13
C THR A 254 41.34 20.32 33.85
N ASN A 255 40.65 20.13 32.72
CA ASN A 255 41.05 20.66 31.42
C ASN A 255 40.04 21.66 30.81
N GLU A 256 38.96 21.97 31.53
CA GLU A 256 37.91 22.94 31.17
C GLU A 256 37.15 22.62 29.88
N ASN A 257 37.11 21.34 29.49
CA ASN A 257 36.37 20.90 28.29
C ASN A 257 34.88 20.61 28.57
N ASN A 258 34.37 20.98 29.76
CA ASN A 258 33.04 20.67 30.27
C ASN A 258 32.77 19.15 30.45
N LYS A 259 33.81 18.35 30.67
CA LYS A 259 33.72 16.94 31.09
C LYS A 259 34.35 16.76 32.46
N LYS A 260 33.86 15.79 33.21
CA LYS A 260 34.27 15.58 34.61
C LYS A 260 35.45 14.61 34.64
N ASP A 261 36.66 15.11 34.79
CA ASP A 261 37.90 14.32 34.86
C ASP A 261 38.01 13.44 36.11
N TYR A 262 37.46 13.87 37.25
CA TYR A 262 37.40 13.02 38.45
C TYR A 262 36.26 13.42 39.39
N PHE A 263 35.97 12.55 40.34
CA PHE A 263 35.05 12.84 41.44
C PHE A 263 35.64 12.44 42.78
N LYS A 264 35.17 13.09 43.84
CA LYS A 264 35.43 12.69 45.23
C LYS A 264 34.10 12.37 45.90
N VAL A 265 34.03 11.23 46.57
CA VAL A 265 32.87 10.85 47.39
C VAL A 265 33.30 10.52 48.80
N LYS A 266 32.71 11.20 49.77
CA LYS A 266 32.84 10.86 51.19
C LYS A 266 31.76 9.85 51.54
N VAL A 267 32.18 8.61 51.78
CA VAL A 267 31.31 7.51 52.20
C VAL A 267 31.02 7.66 53.70
N PRO A 268 29.76 7.74 54.12
CA PRO A 268 29.42 7.92 55.53
C PRO A 268 29.92 6.74 56.38
N GLU A 269 29.78 5.50 55.89
CA GLU A 269 30.21 4.29 56.58
C GLU A 269 30.57 3.22 55.56
N LEU A 270 31.86 2.87 55.45
CA LEU A 270 32.40 1.97 54.44
C LEU A 270 32.31 0.50 54.89
N ILE A 271 31.45 -0.28 54.23
CA ILE A 271 31.29 -1.73 54.43
C ILE A 271 31.59 -2.44 53.11
N HIS A 272 30.62 -2.40 52.21
CA HIS A 272 30.69 -2.87 50.83
C HIS A 272 29.70 -2.04 50.02
N TYR A 273 30.20 -1.27 49.06
CA TYR A 273 29.34 -0.56 48.12
C TYR A 273 29.79 -0.81 46.69
N ARG A 274 28.80 -0.93 45.82
CA ARG A 274 29.01 -0.92 44.38
C ARG A 274 28.69 0.48 43.89
N PHE A 275 29.63 1.09 43.21
CA PHE A 275 29.45 2.37 42.58
C PHE A 275 29.34 2.19 41.07
N ARG A 276 28.60 3.11 40.46
CA ARG A 276 28.46 3.19 39.03
C ARG A 276 28.52 4.66 38.64
N VAL A 277 29.43 4.96 37.73
CA VAL A 277 29.50 6.26 37.08
C VAL A 277 28.73 6.16 35.77
N ASP A 278 27.74 7.03 35.60
CA ASP A 278 26.87 7.07 34.43
C ASP A 278 27.28 8.18 33.47
N SER A 279 27.55 7.80 32.23
CA SER A 279 27.44 8.70 31.09
C SER A 279 26.12 8.42 30.40
N PHE A 280 25.44 9.46 29.92
CA PHE A 280 24.26 9.26 29.10
C PHE A 280 24.71 8.77 27.73
N ALA A 281 24.36 7.53 27.41
CA ALA A 281 24.99 6.87 26.27
C ALA A 281 24.17 6.97 24.98
N SER A 282 22.85 6.86 25.06
CA SER A 282 21.94 6.96 23.91
C SER A 282 20.51 6.61 24.31
N ILE A 283 19.57 7.01 23.45
CA ILE A 283 18.26 6.39 23.34
C ILE A 283 18.31 5.28 22.28
N ASN A 284 17.60 4.18 22.51
CA ASN A 284 17.46 3.11 21.51
C ASN A 284 16.02 2.97 21.03
N ILE A 285 15.82 2.91 19.71
CA ILE A 285 14.51 2.63 19.11
C ILE A 285 14.37 1.10 19.01
N LEU A 286 13.67 0.51 20.00
CA LEU A 286 13.65 -0.94 20.24
C LEU A 286 12.96 -1.76 19.14
N ASP A 287 11.85 -1.26 18.59
CA ASP A 287 11.00 -2.08 17.72
C ASP A 287 11.53 -2.23 16.29
N GLU A 288 12.60 -1.49 15.90
CA GLU A 288 13.10 -1.50 14.52
C GLU A 288 14.63 -1.68 14.34
N GLN A 289 15.48 -1.50 15.36
CA GLN A 289 16.94 -1.65 15.16
C GLN A 289 17.40 -3.09 14.84
N ASN A 290 16.64 -4.11 15.23
CA ASN A 290 16.95 -5.51 14.89
C ASN A 290 16.40 -5.93 13.51
N MET A 291 15.81 -5.02 12.72
CA MET A 291 15.36 -5.31 11.36
C MET A 291 15.92 -4.30 10.36
N PRO A 292 16.93 -4.64 9.55
CA PRO A 292 17.34 -3.79 8.42
C PRO A 292 16.33 -3.81 7.24
N GLN A 293 15.05 -4.10 7.50
CA GLN A 293 14.01 -4.23 6.47
C GLN A 293 13.30 -2.89 6.27
N ILE A 294 13.19 -2.48 5.02
CA ILE A 294 12.29 -1.39 4.63
C ILE A 294 10.90 -1.90 4.97
N LYS A 295 10.23 -1.26 5.94
CA LYS A 295 8.87 -1.61 6.32
C LYS A 295 7.90 -0.62 5.68
N THR A 296 6.97 -1.16 4.91
CA THR A 296 6.03 -0.38 4.11
C THR A 296 4.65 -0.44 4.73
N TYR A 297 4.24 0.70 5.29
CA TYR A 297 3.01 0.87 6.02
C TYR A 297 1.87 1.40 5.13
N ASP A 298 0.64 1.04 5.47
CA ASP A 298 -0.59 1.48 4.83
C ASP A 298 -1.14 2.75 5.46
N THR A 299 -2.06 3.38 4.73
CA THR A 299 -3.00 4.28 5.36
C THR A 299 -3.78 3.52 6.44
N ASN A 300 -3.87 4.12 7.62
CA ASN A 300 -4.44 3.58 8.85
C ASN A 300 -3.65 2.46 9.53
N GLU A 301 -2.46 2.10 9.06
CA GLU A 301 -1.56 1.23 9.81
C GLU A 301 -0.77 2.05 10.84
N THR A 302 -0.52 1.44 12.00
CA THR A 302 0.17 2.07 13.13
C THR A 302 1.65 1.74 13.11
N VAL A 303 2.49 2.77 13.02
CA VAL A 303 3.92 2.73 13.29
C VAL A 303 4.09 2.78 14.81
N ARG A 304 4.53 1.67 15.40
CA ARG A 304 4.86 1.59 16.82
C ARG A 304 6.32 1.96 17.00
N VAL A 305 6.57 3.05 17.73
CA VAL A 305 7.92 3.51 18.06
C VAL A 305 8.11 3.35 19.55
N ARG A 306 9.04 2.47 19.94
CA ARG A 306 9.48 2.32 21.32
C ARG A 306 10.87 2.87 21.48
N VAL A 307 11.04 3.73 22.48
CA VAL A 307 12.33 4.26 22.86
C VAL A 307 12.63 3.80 24.27
N THR A 308 13.77 3.14 24.44
CA THR A 308 14.27 2.81 25.77
C THR A 308 15.46 3.68 26.08
N GLU A 309 15.38 4.31 27.24
CA GLU A 309 16.53 4.92 27.88
C GLU A 309 17.46 3.77 28.26
N LEU A 310 18.58 3.65 27.56
CA LEU A 310 19.45 2.49 27.80
C LEU A 310 20.02 2.53 29.21
N PHE A 311 20.25 3.71 29.81
CA PHE A 311 20.82 3.87 31.14
C PHE A 311 20.63 5.33 31.66
N GLY A 312 19.96 5.56 32.81
CA GLY A 312 20.13 6.80 33.59
C GLY A 312 18.90 7.62 34.03
N ASN A 313 17.90 7.03 34.68
CA ASN A 313 16.76 7.80 35.21
C ASN A 313 17.15 8.79 36.34
N PRO A 314 16.77 10.10 36.38
CA PRO A 314 15.85 10.86 35.54
C PRO A 314 16.57 12.03 34.82
N SER A 315 17.38 11.75 33.80
CA SER A 315 17.91 12.85 32.96
C SER A 315 16.89 13.22 31.88
N ILE A 316 16.22 12.23 31.30
CA ILE A 316 15.19 12.44 30.28
C ILE A 316 13.85 12.68 30.96
N THR A 317 13.27 13.86 30.75
CA THR A 317 11.89 14.16 31.15
C THR A 317 10.95 14.23 29.96
N HIS A 318 11.47 14.40 28.74
CA HIS A 318 10.68 14.46 27.51
C HIS A 318 11.37 13.72 26.36
N ILE A 319 10.59 13.03 25.53
CA ILE A 319 11.04 12.53 24.22
C ILE A 319 10.08 13.02 23.15
N ASN A 320 10.60 13.70 22.13
CA ASN A 320 9.85 14.05 20.93
C ASN A 320 10.22 13.11 19.78
N LEU A 321 9.22 12.61 19.08
CA LEU A 321 9.35 11.95 17.79
C LEU A 321 9.03 12.94 16.68
N THR A 322 9.96 13.12 15.77
CA THR A 322 9.76 13.88 14.52
C THR A 322 9.68 12.90 13.36
N PHE A 323 8.51 12.81 12.74
CA PHE A 323 8.30 12.10 11.47
C PHE A 323 8.59 13.07 10.34
N THR A 324 9.50 12.73 9.43
CA THR A 324 9.83 13.55 8.25
C THR A 324 9.48 12.75 7.00
N PHE A 325 8.45 13.17 6.27
CA PHE A 325 7.92 12.46 5.10
C PHE A 325 8.65 12.83 3.79
N ALA A 326 8.32 12.12 2.71
CA ALA A 326 9.00 12.24 1.41
C ALA A 326 8.91 13.64 0.78
N ASP A 327 7.87 14.41 1.09
CA ASP A 327 7.67 15.80 0.68
C ASP A 327 8.27 16.82 1.64
N ALA A 328 9.10 16.35 2.59
CA ALA A 328 9.70 17.10 3.69
C ALA A 328 8.72 17.65 4.74
N THR A 329 7.43 17.30 4.69
CA THR A 329 6.50 17.63 5.78
C THR A 329 6.94 16.93 7.07
N THR A 330 6.80 17.64 8.19
CA THR A 330 7.19 17.11 9.50
C THR A 330 6.01 17.05 10.46
N LYS A 331 5.98 16.02 11.31
CA LYS A 331 5.04 15.90 12.42
C LYS A 331 5.79 15.57 13.70
N ILE A 332 5.61 16.39 14.73
CA ILE A 332 6.26 16.21 16.02
C ILE A 332 5.25 15.68 17.03
N ARG A 333 5.63 14.66 17.81
CA ARG A 333 4.78 14.02 18.83
C ARG A 333 5.59 13.74 20.08
N GLY A 334 5.08 14.15 21.23
CA GLY A 334 5.65 13.76 22.52
C GLY A 334 5.33 12.30 22.86
N MET A 335 6.28 11.59 23.46
CA MET A 335 6.07 10.24 23.98
C MET A 335 5.67 10.28 25.46
N THR A 336 5.00 9.23 25.93
CA THR A 336 4.68 9.02 27.35
C THR A 336 5.59 7.95 27.95
N SER A 337 6.15 8.20 29.13
CA SER A 337 6.97 7.24 29.90
C SER A 337 6.12 6.27 30.71
N GLY A 338 6.76 5.23 31.26
CA GLY A 338 6.15 4.34 32.25
C GLY A 338 5.30 3.21 31.65
N ILE A 339 5.39 2.99 30.34
CA ILE A 339 4.57 1.97 29.67
C ILE A 339 5.05 0.57 30.08
N GLY A 340 4.11 -0.26 30.54
CA GLY A 340 4.42 -1.60 31.07
C GLY A 340 5.06 -1.60 32.45
N GLY A 341 4.97 -0.49 33.21
CA GLY A 341 5.54 -0.38 34.57
C GLY A 341 7.04 -0.08 34.60
N SER A 342 7.68 0.07 33.43
CA SER A 342 9.08 0.51 33.32
C SER A 342 9.14 2.00 33.02
N SER A 343 9.66 2.79 33.95
CA SER A 343 9.91 4.23 33.79
C SER A 343 10.81 4.56 32.59
N ASP A 344 11.64 3.60 32.19
CA ASP A 344 12.71 3.81 31.21
C ASP A 344 12.26 3.47 29.78
N VAL A 345 11.00 3.05 29.60
CA VAL A 345 10.41 2.73 28.30
C VAL A 345 9.35 3.78 27.95
N TRP A 346 9.54 4.37 26.77
CA TRP A 346 8.66 5.31 26.14
C TRP A 346 8.08 4.67 24.90
N GLU A 347 6.77 4.85 24.66
CA GLU A 347 6.14 4.34 23.44
C GLU A 347 5.22 5.40 22.84
N TYR A 348 5.16 5.42 21.51
CA TYR A 348 4.18 6.17 20.76
C TYR A 348 3.71 5.35 19.54
N ASN A 349 2.40 5.40 19.31
CA ASN A 349 1.73 4.69 18.23
C ASN A 349 1.23 5.73 17.22
N TYR A 350 1.94 5.88 16.10
CA TYR A 350 1.54 6.80 15.03
C TYR A 350 0.76 6.07 13.95
N THR A 351 -0.52 6.38 13.80
CA THR A 351 -1.34 5.87 12.69
C THR A 351 -1.16 6.75 11.45
N LEU A 352 -0.66 6.17 10.36
CA LEU A 352 -0.49 6.88 9.09
C LEU A 352 -1.85 7.29 8.52
N LEU A 353 -1.94 8.53 8.07
CA LEU A 353 -3.17 9.11 7.54
C LEU A 353 -3.11 9.20 6.01
N GLY A 354 -4.27 9.23 5.36
CA GLY A 354 -4.33 9.41 3.89
C GLY A 354 -3.83 10.78 3.42
N THR A 355 -3.66 11.73 4.34
CA THR A 355 -3.05 13.04 4.11
C THR A 355 -1.53 13.05 4.28
N ASP A 356 -0.93 11.96 4.78
CA ASP A 356 0.52 11.85 4.90
C ASP A 356 1.15 11.60 3.54
N ALA A 357 2.26 12.27 3.24
CA ALA A 357 2.91 12.10 1.96
C ALA A 357 3.37 10.66 1.73
N HIS A 358 3.17 10.18 0.51
CA HIS A 358 3.57 8.85 0.10
C HIS A 358 5.06 8.82 -0.23
N GLY A 359 5.75 7.74 0.13
CA GLY A 359 7.18 7.55 -0.12
C GLY A 359 7.95 7.18 1.14
N PHE A 360 9.26 7.36 1.10
CA PHE A 360 10.12 7.12 2.27
C PHE A 360 9.90 8.22 3.31
N PHE A 361 9.89 7.83 4.58
CA PHE A 361 9.88 8.76 5.69
C PHE A 361 10.90 8.31 6.74
N ASN A 362 11.38 9.27 7.51
CA ASN A 362 12.33 9.04 8.59
C ASN A 362 11.68 9.39 9.93
N ILE A 363 12.15 8.76 11.01
CA ILE A 363 11.75 9.07 12.37
C ILE A 363 13.00 9.49 13.14
N THR A 364 12.98 10.69 13.71
CA THR A 364 14.00 11.14 14.65
C THR A 364 13.38 11.15 16.05
N ALA A 365 13.92 10.33 16.94
CA ALA A 365 13.63 10.45 18.37
C ALA A 365 14.63 11.43 18.98
N SER A 366 14.16 12.45 19.70
CA SER A 366 14.98 13.46 20.39
C SER A 366 14.62 13.46 21.86
N ALA A 367 15.59 13.23 22.73
CA ALA A 367 15.39 13.19 24.18
C ALA A 367 15.91 14.48 24.83
N TYR A 368 15.15 14.98 25.80
CA TYR A 368 15.40 16.26 26.46
C TYR A 368 15.35 16.12 27.98
N ASP A 369 16.07 17.01 28.66
CA ASP A 369 15.97 17.19 30.11
C ASP A 369 14.77 18.06 30.53
N GLY A 370 14.63 18.28 31.84
CA GLY A 370 13.56 19.10 32.43
C GLY A 370 13.55 20.57 31.98
N ASN A 371 14.66 21.05 31.40
CA ASN A 371 14.80 22.40 30.86
C ASN A 371 14.65 22.43 29.33
N TRP A 372 14.22 21.33 28.69
CA TRP A 372 14.14 21.18 27.24
C TRP A 372 15.49 21.28 26.51
N THR A 373 16.60 20.99 27.18
CA THR A 373 17.92 20.88 26.54
C THR A 373 18.00 19.53 25.83
N LEU A 374 18.38 19.52 24.54
CA LEU A 374 18.55 18.29 23.77
C LEU A 374 19.73 17.49 24.34
N LEU A 375 19.45 16.31 24.91
CA LEU A 375 20.46 15.40 25.44
C LEU A 375 21.02 14.49 24.34
N THR A 376 20.15 13.98 23.48
CA THR A 376 20.52 13.11 22.36
C THR A 376 19.41 13.02 21.32
N ASN A 377 19.75 12.52 20.15
CA ASN A 377 18.76 12.06 19.19
C ASN A 377 19.20 10.76 18.51
N LYS A 378 18.23 10.04 17.93
CA LYS A 378 18.47 8.87 17.11
C LYS A 378 17.59 8.92 15.88
N LEU A 379 18.21 8.77 14.72
CA LEU A 379 17.54 8.70 13.42
C LEU A 379 17.28 7.24 13.04
N LEU A 380 16.04 6.97 12.65
CA LEU A 380 15.56 5.75 12.03
C LEU A 380 15.17 6.08 10.59
N THR A 381 15.79 5.40 9.63
CA THR A 381 15.56 5.60 8.20
C THR A 381 15.06 4.33 7.53
N GLY A 382 14.53 4.47 6.31
CA GLY A 382 14.10 3.33 5.50
C GLY A 382 12.66 2.90 5.74
N LEU A 383 11.87 3.66 6.49
CA LEU A 383 10.43 3.48 6.56
C LEU A 383 9.77 4.04 5.31
N ARG A 384 8.64 3.44 4.94
CA ARG A 384 7.91 3.85 3.75
C ARG A 384 6.41 3.85 3.99
N HIS A 385 5.74 4.88 3.52
CA HIS A 385 4.29 4.97 3.43
C HIS A 385 3.89 4.81 1.97
N THR A 386 3.12 3.79 1.62
CA THR A 386 2.68 3.59 0.22
C THR A 386 1.32 2.92 0.24
N PRO A 387 0.20 3.62 0.04
CA PRO A 387 -1.15 3.06 0.22
C PRO A 387 -1.39 1.74 -0.54
N LYS A 388 -2.16 0.81 0.06
CA LYS A 388 -2.62 -0.39 -0.64
C LYS A 388 -3.57 0.08 -1.71
N ASN A 389 -3.18 -0.14 -2.96
CA ASN A 389 -3.99 0.24 -4.10
C ASN A 389 -4.51 -1.03 -4.76
N ILE A 390 -5.49 -1.67 -4.12
CA ILE A 390 -6.27 -2.75 -4.73
C ILE A 390 -7.58 -2.13 -5.19
N THR A 391 -7.78 -1.99 -6.49
CA THR A 391 -9.08 -1.62 -7.04
C THR A 391 -9.55 -2.77 -7.91
N THR A 392 -10.66 -3.41 -7.50
CA THR A 392 -11.32 -4.43 -8.32
C THR A 392 -12.64 -3.88 -8.83
N LEU A 393 -12.86 -3.94 -10.13
CA LEU A 393 -14.07 -3.49 -10.81
C LEU A 393 -14.78 -4.67 -11.45
N LEU A 394 -16.10 -4.75 -11.30
CA LEU A 394 -16.91 -5.72 -12.04
C LEU A 394 -17.38 -5.09 -13.34
N ASP A 395 -17.04 -5.69 -14.48
CA ASP A 395 -17.45 -5.18 -15.77
C ASP A 395 -18.77 -5.75 -16.29
N ARG A 396 -19.23 -5.19 -17.41
CA ARG A 396 -20.46 -5.64 -18.08
C ARG A 396 -20.42 -7.06 -18.58
N THR A 397 -19.28 -7.74 -18.65
CA THR A 397 -19.20 -9.15 -19.04
C THR A 397 -19.24 -10.08 -17.83
N GLY A 398 -19.08 -9.55 -16.62
CA GLY A 398 -18.91 -10.31 -15.38
C GLY A 398 -17.44 -10.61 -15.07
N MET A 399 -16.51 -9.97 -15.78
CA MET A 399 -15.08 -10.04 -15.49
C MET A 399 -14.74 -9.07 -14.35
N LEU A 400 -13.89 -9.53 -13.43
CA LEU A 400 -13.30 -8.71 -12.38
C LEU A 400 -11.97 -8.14 -12.85
N TRP A 401 -11.89 -6.83 -13.04
CA TRP A 401 -10.66 -6.12 -13.39
C TRP A 401 -9.98 -5.63 -12.12
N THR A 402 -8.81 -6.18 -11.80
CA THR A 402 -8.07 -5.82 -10.59
C THR A 402 -6.76 -5.14 -10.94
N ARG A 403 -6.56 -3.97 -10.35
CA ARG A 403 -5.25 -3.30 -10.24
C ARG A 403 -4.77 -3.45 -8.81
N THR A 404 -3.53 -3.90 -8.62
CA THR A 404 -2.89 -4.04 -7.30
C THR A 404 -1.42 -3.63 -7.33
N ASN A 405 -0.92 -3.16 -6.19
CA ASN A 405 0.49 -2.92 -5.92
C ASN A 405 1.07 -3.85 -4.84
N MET A 406 0.43 -4.99 -4.60
CA MET A 406 0.87 -5.96 -3.60
C MET A 406 1.72 -7.08 -4.21
N LEU A 407 2.76 -7.51 -3.48
CA LEU A 407 3.61 -8.67 -3.78
C LEU A 407 3.06 -9.94 -3.13
N TYR A 408 2.78 -9.91 -1.82
CA TYR A 408 2.31 -11.05 -1.01
C TYR A 408 1.02 -10.66 -0.27
N ASN A 409 0.25 -11.61 0.25
CA ASN A 409 -1.00 -11.41 1.01
C ASN A 409 -0.86 -10.30 2.10
N ASN A 410 -1.06 -9.03 1.70
CA ASN A 410 -0.85 -7.76 2.41
C ASN A 410 0.53 -7.06 2.41
N ASN A 411 1.59 -7.63 1.80
CA ASN A 411 2.89 -6.94 1.71
C ASN A 411 3.06 -6.24 0.35
N ARG A 412 3.51 -4.98 0.38
CA ARG A 412 3.75 -4.14 -0.81
C ARG A 412 5.18 -4.12 -1.29
N ASP A 413 6.11 -4.23 -0.35
CA ASP A 413 7.53 -4.36 -0.63
C ASP A 413 8.00 -5.70 -0.05
N THR A 414 8.87 -6.38 -0.78
CA THR A 414 9.56 -7.56 -0.29
C THR A 414 11.01 -7.38 -0.66
N SER A 415 11.86 -7.42 0.37
CA SER A 415 13.30 -7.31 0.19
C SER A 415 13.93 -8.68 0.38
N VAL A 416 14.97 -8.92 -0.41
CA VAL A 416 15.75 -10.15 -0.38
C VAL A 416 17.20 -9.75 -0.16
N TYR A 417 17.83 -10.41 0.80
CA TYR A 417 19.23 -10.20 1.14
C TYR A 417 20.08 -11.20 0.39
N ILE A 418 20.96 -10.73 -0.49
CA ILE A 418 21.95 -11.56 -1.16
C ILE A 418 23.22 -11.49 -0.31
N THR A 419 23.32 -12.45 0.61
CA THR A 419 24.38 -12.55 1.62
C THR A 419 25.65 -13.23 1.09
N GLY A 420 25.62 -13.81 -0.11
CA GLY A 420 26.75 -14.49 -0.72
C GLY A 420 26.88 -14.22 -2.22
N ARG A 421 28.10 -14.31 -2.74
CA ARG A 421 28.40 -14.17 -4.17
C ARG A 421 27.68 -15.28 -4.95
N GLY A 422 26.84 -14.93 -5.92
CA GLY A 422 26.06 -15.90 -6.69
C GLY A 422 24.85 -16.51 -5.95
N SER A 423 24.43 -15.93 -4.82
CA SER A 423 23.25 -16.45 -4.12
C SER A 423 21.96 -16.13 -4.87
N ASN A 424 21.13 -17.15 -5.06
CA ASN A 424 19.76 -17.01 -5.55
C ASN A 424 18.80 -16.94 -4.36
N ASN A 425 17.85 -16.03 -4.45
CA ASN A 425 16.77 -15.94 -3.48
C ASN A 425 15.46 -15.63 -4.20
N SER A 426 14.33 -15.93 -3.59
CA SER A 426 13.02 -15.77 -4.23
C SER A 426 12.07 -14.92 -3.40
N ILE A 427 11.33 -14.06 -4.08
CA ILE A 427 10.11 -13.41 -3.56
C ILE A 427 8.91 -14.20 -4.07
N THR A 428 7.80 -14.19 -3.34
CA THR A 428 6.57 -14.82 -3.80
C THR A 428 5.53 -13.77 -4.18
N LEU A 429 4.97 -13.91 -5.38
CA LEU A 429 3.79 -13.23 -5.87
C LEU A 429 2.54 -14.09 -5.69
N TYR A 430 1.44 -13.47 -5.29
CA TYR A 430 0.13 -14.11 -5.21
C TYR A 430 -0.80 -13.48 -6.27
N ILE A 431 -1.14 -14.25 -7.30
CA ILE A 431 -2.05 -13.85 -8.37
C ILE A 431 -3.18 -14.87 -8.41
N PRO A 432 -4.44 -14.49 -8.62
CA PRO A 432 -5.54 -15.46 -8.69
C PRO A 432 -5.22 -16.54 -9.73
N ASP A 433 -5.47 -17.80 -9.40
CA ASP A 433 -5.15 -18.93 -10.26
C ASP A 433 -5.87 -18.87 -11.62
N ALA A 434 -7.12 -18.39 -11.63
CA ALA A 434 -7.90 -18.09 -12.83
C ALA A 434 -7.63 -16.70 -13.45
N GLY A 435 -6.58 -16.01 -12.99
CA GLY A 435 -6.25 -14.67 -13.43
C GLY A 435 -5.52 -14.63 -14.78
N PHE A 436 -5.82 -13.59 -15.56
CA PHE A 436 -5.04 -13.20 -16.74
C PHE A 436 -4.37 -11.86 -16.47
N VAL A 437 -3.04 -11.84 -16.46
CA VAL A 437 -2.23 -10.65 -16.24
C VAL A 437 -2.13 -9.83 -17.53
N ARG A 438 -2.65 -8.61 -17.49
CA ARG A 438 -2.53 -7.63 -18.59
C ARG A 438 -1.20 -6.89 -18.51
N GLU A 439 -0.77 -6.54 -17.32
CA GLU A 439 0.50 -5.86 -17.07
C GLU A 439 1.09 -6.27 -15.73
N ALA A 440 2.40 -6.52 -15.72
CA ALA A 440 3.18 -6.65 -14.51
C ALA A 440 4.51 -5.93 -14.70
N ARG A 441 4.83 -4.98 -13.82
CA ARG A 441 6.15 -4.35 -13.76
C ARG A 441 6.61 -4.24 -12.32
N PHE A 442 7.91 -4.34 -12.11
CA PHE A 442 8.54 -4.18 -10.80
C PHE A 442 9.60 -3.10 -10.88
N ASP A 443 9.78 -2.35 -9.80
CA ASP A 443 10.97 -1.53 -9.63
C ASP A 443 11.98 -2.33 -8.79
N VAL A 444 13.15 -2.60 -9.36
CA VAL A 444 14.23 -3.36 -8.75
C VAL A 444 15.25 -2.38 -8.18
N ARG A 445 15.34 -2.29 -6.86
CA ARG A 445 16.30 -1.42 -6.17
C ARG A 445 17.49 -2.19 -5.65
N GLY A 446 18.70 -1.77 -6.03
CA GLY A 446 19.95 -2.20 -5.43
C GLY A 446 20.38 -1.26 -4.30
N SER A 447 20.71 -1.82 -3.15
CA SER A 447 21.20 -1.10 -1.96
C SER A 447 22.49 -1.72 -1.44
N ASN A 448 23.35 -0.87 -0.86
CA ASN A 448 24.59 -1.31 -0.23
C ASN A 448 24.27 -2.23 0.96
N TYR A 449 24.91 -3.39 1.00
CA TYR A 449 24.89 -4.31 2.13
C TYR A 449 26.28 -4.88 2.33
N SER A 450 26.83 -4.77 3.54
CA SER A 450 28.21 -5.17 3.87
C SER A 450 29.26 -4.55 2.94
N ASN A 451 29.15 -3.24 2.69
CA ASN A 451 30.05 -2.45 1.83
C ASN A 451 30.05 -2.83 0.33
N SER A 452 29.03 -3.54 -0.15
CA SER A 452 28.91 -3.90 -1.56
C SER A 452 27.49 -3.70 -2.09
N TYR A 453 27.38 -3.27 -3.35
CA TYR A 453 26.12 -3.23 -4.09
C TYR A 453 25.98 -4.52 -4.92
N PRO A 454 24.74 -4.97 -5.17
CA PRO A 454 24.52 -6.11 -6.06
C PRO A 454 24.96 -5.77 -7.48
N THR A 455 25.53 -6.74 -8.18
CA THR A 455 26.03 -6.59 -9.55
C THR A 455 25.50 -7.69 -10.45
N ASN A 456 25.33 -7.42 -11.74
CA ASN A 456 24.82 -8.38 -12.72
C ASN A 456 23.51 -9.04 -12.24
N VAL A 457 22.58 -8.19 -11.80
CA VAL A 457 21.34 -8.64 -11.19
C VAL A 457 20.46 -9.26 -12.28
N THR A 458 19.88 -10.41 -12.01
CA THR A 458 18.82 -10.97 -12.87
C THR A 458 17.57 -11.24 -12.06
N LEU A 459 16.43 -11.17 -12.74
CA LEU A 459 15.11 -11.52 -12.24
C LEU A 459 14.53 -12.58 -13.17
N ASN A 460 14.06 -13.67 -12.57
CA ASN A 460 13.49 -14.82 -13.23
C ASN A 460 12.16 -15.22 -12.56
N ILE A 461 11.09 -15.39 -13.32
CA ILE A 461 9.76 -15.74 -12.83
C ILE A 461 9.50 -17.23 -13.08
N GLY A 462 9.21 -17.98 -12.01
CA GLY A 462 8.83 -19.40 -12.10
C GLY A 462 9.95 -20.37 -12.47
N GLY A 463 11.21 -19.91 -12.57
CA GLY A 463 12.35 -20.75 -12.95
C GLY A 463 12.55 -20.88 -14.47
N GLY A 464 11.93 -19.99 -15.26
CA GLY A 464 12.03 -19.93 -16.72
C GLY A 464 13.27 -19.19 -17.24
N ALA A 465 13.14 -18.47 -18.35
CA ALA A 465 14.18 -17.57 -18.85
C ALA A 465 14.34 -16.34 -17.95
N VAL A 466 15.41 -15.56 -18.12
CA VAL A 466 15.59 -14.28 -17.43
C VAL A 466 14.65 -13.24 -18.04
N GLU A 467 13.63 -12.79 -17.31
CA GLU A 467 12.72 -11.72 -17.78
C GLU A 467 13.35 -10.33 -17.71
N TRP A 468 14.30 -10.14 -16.79
CA TRP A 468 14.98 -8.87 -16.63
C TRP A 468 16.39 -9.04 -16.09
N SER A 469 17.31 -8.24 -16.61
CA SER A 469 18.70 -8.22 -16.16
C SER A 469 19.25 -6.81 -16.12
N HIS A 470 20.12 -6.54 -15.15
CA HIS A 470 20.92 -5.32 -15.05
C HIS A 470 22.40 -5.66 -15.03
N SER A 471 23.13 -5.19 -16.04
CA SER A 471 24.58 -5.39 -16.14
C SER A 471 25.34 -4.39 -15.26
N GLY A 472 26.41 -4.84 -14.60
CA GLY A 472 27.22 -4.01 -13.71
C GLY A 472 26.54 -3.76 -12.37
N MET A 473 26.94 -2.69 -11.69
CA MET A 473 26.48 -2.37 -10.33
C MET A 473 25.09 -1.74 -10.34
N LEU A 474 24.15 -2.30 -9.56
CA LEU A 474 22.81 -1.75 -9.40
C LEU A 474 22.81 -0.75 -8.23
N LYS A 475 22.99 0.55 -8.55
CA LYS A 475 22.84 1.66 -7.60
C LYS A 475 21.50 2.36 -7.85
N GLY A 476 20.57 2.29 -6.90
CA GLY A 476 19.26 2.93 -7.05
C GLY A 476 18.22 1.98 -7.65
N ILE A 477 17.23 2.55 -8.35
CA ILE A 477 16.01 1.87 -8.82
C ILE A 477 16.05 1.70 -10.33
N ASN A 478 15.77 0.50 -10.83
CA ASN A 478 15.49 0.25 -12.24
C ASN A 478 14.15 -0.48 -12.42
N SER A 479 13.28 0.02 -13.28
CA SER A 479 12.01 -0.64 -13.61
C SER A 479 12.24 -1.80 -14.60
N THR A 480 11.50 -2.89 -14.40
CA THR A 480 11.41 -3.96 -15.40
C THR A 480 10.56 -3.54 -16.60
N GLY A 481 10.72 -4.25 -17.72
CA GLY A 481 9.69 -4.30 -18.77
C GLY A 481 8.39 -4.92 -18.26
N ASN A 482 7.40 -5.06 -19.15
CA ASN A 482 6.17 -5.79 -18.84
C ASN A 482 6.46 -7.29 -18.85
N VAL A 483 6.30 -7.95 -17.70
CA VAL A 483 6.57 -9.39 -17.51
C VAL A 483 5.29 -10.25 -17.50
N ASN A 484 4.19 -9.71 -18.03
CA ASN A 484 2.89 -10.38 -18.08
C ASN A 484 2.92 -11.73 -18.84
N ALA A 485 3.73 -11.85 -19.89
CA ALA A 485 3.83 -13.09 -20.68
C ALA A 485 4.30 -14.28 -19.83
N SER A 486 5.36 -14.10 -19.03
CA SER A 486 5.87 -15.14 -18.12
C SER A 486 4.84 -15.50 -17.04
N LEU A 487 4.16 -14.50 -16.47
CA LEU A 487 3.12 -14.74 -15.47
C LEU A 487 1.93 -15.51 -16.06
N ASN A 488 1.46 -15.14 -17.26
CA ASN A 488 0.35 -15.83 -17.92
C ASN A 488 0.73 -17.26 -18.35
N THR A 489 1.99 -17.50 -18.70
CA THR A 489 2.49 -18.87 -18.98
C THR A 489 2.39 -19.74 -17.72
N ILE A 490 2.77 -19.21 -16.56
CA ILE A 490 2.66 -19.94 -15.29
C ILE A 490 1.19 -20.16 -14.90
N LEU A 491 0.35 -19.14 -15.01
CA LEU A 491 -1.08 -19.22 -14.68
C LEU A 491 -1.86 -20.18 -15.59
N SER A 492 -1.46 -20.31 -16.86
CA SER A 492 -2.12 -21.21 -17.81
C SER A 492 -1.65 -22.67 -17.76
N GLY A 493 -0.47 -22.98 -17.19
CA GLY A 493 0.12 -24.32 -17.30
C GLY A 493 0.77 -24.93 -16.05
N ILE A 494 1.25 -24.14 -15.09
CA ILE A 494 2.14 -24.63 -14.01
C ILE A 494 1.89 -23.89 -12.69
N CYS A 495 0.64 -23.68 -12.31
CA CYS A 495 0.36 -23.24 -10.94
C CYS A 495 0.41 -24.43 -9.97
N THR A 496 1.60 -24.82 -9.52
CA THR A 496 1.78 -26.02 -8.66
C THR A 496 1.41 -25.79 -7.20
N SER A 497 1.19 -24.55 -6.78
CA SER A 497 0.79 -24.22 -5.41
C SER A 497 -0.27 -23.14 -5.41
N ILE A 498 -1.51 -23.56 -5.17
CA ILE A 498 -2.66 -22.67 -4.98
C ILE A 498 -2.92 -22.58 -3.47
N GLU A 499 -2.94 -21.35 -2.95
CA GLU A 499 -3.25 -21.06 -1.55
C GLU A 499 -4.40 -20.05 -1.53
N ASN A 500 -5.56 -20.47 -1.02
CA ASN A 500 -6.77 -19.64 -0.95
C ASN A 500 -7.23 -19.03 -2.30
N GLY A 501 -7.17 -19.79 -3.39
CA GLY A 501 -7.55 -19.32 -4.74
C GLY A 501 -6.49 -18.45 -5.42
N TYR A 502 -5.31 -18.30 -4.83
CA TYR A 502 -4.18 -17.59 -5.41
C TYR A 502 -3.05 -18.54 -5.78
N CYS A 503 -2.56 -18.40 -7.00
CA CYS A 503 -1.33 -18.98 -7.44
C CYS A 503 -0.13 -18.32 -6.77
N LYS A 504 0.70 -19.14 -6.10
CA LYS A 504 1.98 -18.74 -5.52
C LYS A 504 3.09 -18.85 -6.56
N ILE A 505 3.51 -17.69 -7.09
CA ILE A 505 4.51 -17.57 -8.14
C ILE A 505 5.83 -17.07 -7.56
N ARG A 506 6.92 -17.81 -7.74
CA ARG A 506 8.25 -17.39 -7.29
C ARG A 506 8.90 -16.43 -8.29
N VAL A 507 9.41 -15.31 -7.79
CA VAL A 507 10.29 -14.38 -8.51
C VAL A 507 11.69 -14.56 -7.94
N ASN A 508 12.49 -15.34 -8.65
CA ASN A 508 13.89 -15.58 -8.32
C ASN A 508 14.72 -14.38 -8.73
N MET A 509 15.61 -13.95 -7.85
CA MET A 509 16.59 -12.90 -8.11
C MET A 509 17.98 -13.43 -7.82
N SER A 510 18.93 -13.07 -8.67
CA SER A 510 20.34 -13.42 -8.51
C SER A 510 21.22 -12.18 -8.62
N SER A 511 22.42 -12.24 -8.04
CA SER A 511 23.45 -11.21 -8.14
C SER A 511 24.83 -11.85 -8.08
N ALA A 512 25.76 -11.32 -8.86
CA ALA A 512 27.16 -11.76 -8.90
C ALA A 512 28.00 -11.26 -7.72
N THR A 513 27.49 -10.34 -6.91
CA THR A 513 28.12 -9.84 -5.67
C THR A 513 27.10 -9.77 -4.53
N THR A 514 27.59 -9.67 -3.30
CA THR A 514 26.78 -9.38 -2.11
C THR A 514 26.07 -8.03 -2.25
N GLY A 515 24.86 -7.93 -1.74
CA GLY A 515 24.07 -6.70 -1.83
C GLY A 515 22.65 -6.93 -1.35
N LYS A 516 21.88 -5.85 -1.22
CA LYS A 516 20.44 -5.94 -0.95
C LYS A 516 19.67 -5.59 -2.21
N ILE A 517 18.74 -6.46 -2.61
CA ILE A 517 17.80 -6.20 -3.70
C ILE A 517 16.40 -6.08 -3.10
N THR A 518 15.70 -5.01 -3.45
CA THR A 518 14.30 -4.80 -3.05
C THR A 518 13.44 -4.70 -4.29
N LEU A 519 12.35 -5.47 -4.33
CA LEU A 519 11.28 -5.24 -5.30
C LEU A 519 10.28 -4.27 -4.68
N GLU A 520 10.04 -3.17 -5.37
CA GLU A 520 9.10 -2.13 -4.97
C GLU A 520 8.22 -1.69 -6.13
N ASN A 521 7.22 -0.83 -5.83
CA ASN A 521 6.32 -0.21 -6.82
C ASN A 521 5.72 -1.20 -7.84
N VAL A 522 5.25 -2.34 -7.35
CA VAL A 522 4.59 -3.33 -8.21
C VAL A 522 3.42 -2.68 -8.93
N ARG A 523 3.43 -2.80 -10.25
CA ARG A 523 2.31 -2.44 -11.10
C ARG A 523 1.74 -3.72 -11.68
N LEU A 524 0.80 -4.33 -10.96
CA LEU A 524 0.13 -5.55 -11.39
C LEU A 524 -1.32 -5.23 -11.77
N ARG A 525 -1.67 -5.55 -13.02
CA ARG A 525 -3.02 -5.45 -13.57
C ARG A 525 -3.40 -6.82 -14.11
N TYR A 526 -4.47 -7.39 -13.58
CA TYR A 526 -5.02 -8.65 -14.06
C TYR A 526 -6.54 -8.56 -14.13
N TYR A 527 -7.15 -9.50 -14.84
CA TYR A 527 -8.58 -9.73 -14.76
C TYR A 527 -8.87 -11.20 -14.48
N VAL A 528 -10.00 -11.46 -13.82
CA VAL A 528 -10.49 -12.81 -13.56
C VAL A 528 -11.87 -12.93 -14.17
N ASN A 529 -12.09 -13.99 -14.95
CA ASN A 529 -13.39 -14.24 -15.55
C ASN A 529 -14.31 -14.95 -14.56
N GLU A 530 -15.12 -14.17 -13.85
CA GLU A 530 -16.14 -14.65 -12.91
C GLU A 530 -17.55 -14.53 -13.49
N SER A 531 -17.69 -14.49 -14.83
CA SER A 531 -18.96 -14.23 -15.50
C SER A 531 -20.07 -15.23 -15.17
N THR A 532 -19.70 -16.48 -14.83
CA THR A 532 -20.65 -17.51 -14.40
C THR A 532 -21.18 -17.28 -12.98
N VAL A 533 -20.48 -16.48 -12.17
CA VAL A 533 -20.83 -16.18 -10.78
C VAL A 533 -21.83 -15.05 -10.67
N PHE A 534 -21.92 -14.18 -11.69
CA PHE A 534 -22.83 -13.04 -11.69
C PHE A 534 -23.96 -13.23 -12.71
N ASN A 535 -25.20 -13.21 -12.23
CA ASN A 535 -26.35 -12.98 -13.09
C ASN A 535 -26.34 -11.52 -13.56
N ARG A 536 -26.39 -11.33 -14.87
CA ARG A 536 -26.44 -10.02 -15.50
C ARG A 536 -27.69 -9.87 -16.37
N THR A 537 -28.45 -8.83 -16.12
CA THR A 537 -29.57 -8.41 -16.96
C THR A 537 -29.35 -6.96 -17.36
N ALA A 538 -29.27 -6.69 -18.67
CA ALA A 538 -29.11 -5.35 -19.19
C ALA A 538 -30.36 -4.94 -19.98
N TRP A 539 -30.84 -3.73 -19.76
CA TRP A 539 -31.96 -3.15 -20.51
C TRP A 539 -31.81 -1.64 -20.60
N TRP A 540 -32.53 -1.03 -21.53
CA TRP A 540 -32.57 0.43 -21.71
C TRP A 540 -33.71 1.02 -20.88
N ARG A 541 -33.47 2.11 -20.14
CA ARG A 541 -34.54 2.84 -19.43
C ARG A 541 -34.95 4.06 -20.24
N ASN A 542 -36.24 4.16 -20.53
CA ASN A 542 -36.81 5.41 -21.02
C ASN A 542 -37.04 6.35 -19.83
N THR A 543 -36.24 7.41 -19.72
CA THR A 543 -36.34 8.43 -18.66
C THR A 543 -37.18 9.63 -19.08
N THR A 544 -37.51 9.75 -20.36
CA THR A 544 -38.48 10.72 -20.81
C THR A 544 -39.86 10.13 -20.55
N SER A 545 -40.71 10.84 -19.81
CA SER A 545 -42.13 10.48 -19.60
C SER A 545 -42.98 10.52 -20.88
N LEU A 546 -42.32 10.49 -22.05
CA LEU A 546 -42.84 10.25 -23.38
C LEU A 546 -42.63 8.76 -23.70
N VAL A 547 -43.68 8.09 -24.16
CA VAL A 547 -43.70 6.69 -24.63
C VAL A 547 -42.96 6.54 -25.98
N ILE A 548 -41.86 7.26 -26.14
CA ILE A 548 -41.20 7.51 -27.42
C ILE A 548 -39.69 7.48 -27.17
N ASP A 549 -39.15 6.26 -27.18
CA ASP A 549 -37.74 5.84 -27.17
C ASP A 549 -36.68 6.96 -27.26
N ALA A 550 -36.48 7.67 -26.15
CA ALA A 550 -35.21 8.27 -25.81
C ALA A 550 -34.69 7.49 -24.60
N SER A 551 -34.08 6.33 -24.86
CA SER A 551 -33.25 5.69 -23.85
C SER A 551 -31.99 6.52 -23.70
N ILE A 552 -31.95 7.36 -22.68
CA ILE A 552 -30.76 8.14 -22.32
C ILE A 552 -29.78 7.25 -21.54
N ASP A 553 -30.32 6.25 -20.82
CA ASP A 553 -29.56 5.45 -19.87
C ASP A 553 -29.64 3.94 -20.16
N GLN A 554 -28.49 3.29 -20.17
CA GLN A 554 -28.40 1.83 -20.06
C GLN A 554 -28.44 1.45 -18.58
N ILE A 555 -29.25 0.46 -18.24
CA ILE A 555 -29.24 -0.17 -16.91
C ILE A 555 -28.65 -1.57 -17.05
N VAL A 556 -27.64 -1.86 -16.23
CA VAL A 556 -27.11 -3.21 -16.04
C VAL A 556 -27.31 -3.61 -14.59
N GLN A 557 -28.11 -4.65 -14.38
CA GLN A 557 -28.30 -5.24 -13.06
C GLN A 557 -27.32 -6.39 -12.85
N TYR A 558 -26.63 -6.34 -11.71
CA TYR A 558 -25.69 -7.35 -11.25
C TYR A 558 -26.26 -8.03 -10.01
N GLN A 559 -26.32 -9.36 -10.04
CA GLN A 559 -26.71 -10.18 -8.90
C GLN A 559 -25.75 -11.36 -8.77
N LYS A 560 -25.17 -11.55 -7.57
CA LYS A 560 -24.36 -12.73 -7.27
C LYS A 560 -25.24 -13.99 -7.32
N LYS A 561 -24.78 -15.02 -8.04
CA LYS A 561 -25.44 -16.33 -8.20
C LYS A 561 -24.63 -17.49 -7.61
N GLY A 562 -23.31 -17.40 -7.61
CA GLY A 562 -22.42 -18.48 -7.19
C GLY A 562 -21.33 -18.08 -6.20
N THR A 563 -20.44 -19.01 -5.92
CA THR A 563 -19.17 -18.79 -5.23
C THR A 563 -18.13 -18.23 -6.21
N ILE A 564 -17.34 -17.27 -5.76
CA ILE A 564 -16.19 -16.74 -6.52
C ILE A 564 -14.95 -17.61 -6.26
N HIS A 565 -14.00 -17.63 -7.20
CA HIS A 565 -12.81 -18.49 -7.09
C HIS A 565 -11.74 -17.92 -6.13
N GLN A 566 -11.86 -16.65 -5.75
CA GLN A 566 -10.90 -15.95 -4.89
C GLN A 566 -11.60 -14.90 -4.01
N ASN A 567 -10.97 -14.47 -2.92
CA ASN A 567 -11.52 -13.37 -2.11
C ASN A 567 -11.34 -12.03 -2.87
N VAL A 568 -12.41 -11.25 -3.05
CA VAL A 568 -12.34 -9.99 -3.79
C VAL A 568 -13.07 -8.87 -3.07
N ILE A 569 -12.56 -7.64 -3.25
CA ILE A 569 -13.19 -6.41 -2.76
C ILE A 569 -13.58 -5.57 -3.97
N ILE A 570 -14.87 -5.54 -4.30
CA ILE A 570 -15.39 -4.78 -5.42
C ILE A 570 -15.52 -3.31 -5.03
N HIS A 571 -14.91 -2.44 -5.82
CA HIS A 571 -14.90 -0.99 -5.62
C HIS A 571 -15.91 -0.26 -6.51
N GLY A 572 -16.46 -0.93 -7.51
CA GLY A 572 -17.44 -0.36 -8.42
C GLY A 572 -17.65 -1.20 -9.67
N PHE A 573 -18.42 -0.64 -10.60
CA PHE A 573 -18.84 -1.31 -11.82
C PHE A 573 -18.33 -0.55 -13.04
N VAL A 574 -17.70 -1.24 -13.99
CA VAL A 574 -17.22 -0.61 -15.23
C VAL A 574 -18.42 -0.09 -16.03
N ILE A 575 -18.31 1.15 -16.50
CA ILE A 575 -19.31 1.84 -17.33
C ILE A 575 -18.70 2.25 -18.66
N ASP A 576 -19.50 2.84 -19.54
CA ASP A 576 -19.08 3.28 -20.86
C ASP A 576 -18.01 4.36 -20.73
N ASN A 577 -17.01 4.30 -21.60
CA ASN A 577 -15.98 5.33 -21.59
C ASN A 577 -16.53 6.72 -22.00
N SER A 578 -17.69 6.76 -22.67
CA SER A 578 -18.40 8.00 -23.01
C SER A 578 -19.20 8.58 -21.84
N SER A 579 -19.56 7.77 -20.84
CA SER A 579 -20.41 8.21 -19.72
C SER A 579 -19.74 9.29 -18.87
N THR A 580 -20.51 10.31 -18.53
CA THR A 580 -20.11 11.43 -17.66
C THR A 580 -20.78 11.33 -16.28
N GLN A 581 -21.87 10.58 -16.17
CA GLN A 581 -22.63 10.35 -14.96
C GLN A 581 -23.00 8.88 -14.84
N CYS A 582 -23.20 8.42 -13.60
CA CYS A 582 -23.72 7.08 -13.33
C CYS A 582 -24.56 7.06 -12.06
N ARG A 583 -25.47 6.08 -11.94
CA ARG A 583 -26.26 5.84 -10.72
C ARG A 583 -26.12 4.39 -10.27
N LEU A 584 -26.10 4.15 -8.96
CA LEU A 584 -26.19 2.82 -8.37
C LEU A 584 -27.49 2.76 -7.57
N ASN A 585 -28.42 1.89 -7.97
CA ASN A 585 -29.76 1.80 -7.37
C ASN A 585 -30.44 3.18 -7.31
N GLU A 586 -30.50 3.85 -8.46
CA GLU A 586 -31.06 5.21 -8.66
C GLU A 586 -30.29 6.37 -7.97
N THR A 587 -29.31 6.07 -7.11
CA THR A 587 -28.51 7.09 -6.43
C THR A 587 -27.34 7.52 -7.30
N LEU A 588 -27.24 8.83 -7.60
CA LEU A 588 -26.11 9.39 -8.37
C LEU A 588 -24.77 9.10 -7.67
N ARG A 589 -23.78 8.65 -8.44
CA ARG A 589 -22.43 8.36 -7.95
C ARG A 589 -21.39 9.10 -8.78
N THR A 590 -20.22 9.28 -8.18
CA THR A 590 -19.05 9.81 -8.87
C THR A 590 -18.53 8.79 -9.87
N VAL A 591 -18.45 9.18 -11.14
CA VAL A 591 -17.69 8.44 -12.15
C VAL A 591 -16.21 8.63 -11.86
N LYS A 592 -15.48 7.52 -11.71
CA LYS A 592 -14.04 7.51 -11.54
C LYS A 592 -13.38 6.85 -12.74
N THR A 593 -12.12 7.17 -12.99
CA THR A 593 -11.34 6.58 -14.07
C THR A 593 -10.14 5.85 -13.51
N ILE A 594 -9.92 4.62 -13.95
CA ILE A 594 -8.73 3.83 -13.66
C ILE A 594 -8.28 3.12 -14.93
N ASP A 595 -7.05 3.38 -15.37
CA ASP A 595 -6.43 2.70 -16.52
C ASP A 595 -7.27 2.76 -17.81
N ASN A 596 -7.85 3.94 -18.08
CA ASN A 596 -8.79 4.22 -19.19
C ASN A 596 -10.15 3.52 -19.10
N LEU A 597 -10.44 2.82 -17.98
CA LEU A 597 -11.78 2.34 -17.66
C LEU A 597 -12.49 3.37 -16.80
N LYS A 598 -13.66 3.81 -17.24
CA LYS A 598 -14.58 4.55 -16.37
C LYS A 598 -15.40 3.56 -15.57
N TYR A 599 -15.69 3.90 -14.32
CA TYR A 599 -16.50 3.06 -13.46
C TYR A 599 -17.37 3.87 -12.51
N CYS A 600 -18.50 3.29 -12.15
CA CYS A 600 -19.41 3.81 -11.15
C CYS A 600 -18.98 3.30 -9.77
N ALA A 601 -18.45 4.19 -8.93
CA ALA A 601 -17.86 3.82 -7.65
C ALA A 601 -18.91 3.45 -6.59
N LEU A 602 -18.65 2.38 -5.83
CA LEU A 602 -19.37 2.07 -4.60
C LEU A 602 -18.99 3.07 -3.50
N LEU A 603 -19.93 3.37 -2.60
CA LEU A 603 -19.66 4.24 -1.44
C LEU A 603 -18.71 3.57 -0.45
N VAL A 604 -18.94 2.28 -0.19
CA VAL A 604 -18.11 1.41 0.61
C VAL A 604 -17.80 0.20 -0.26
N PRO A 605 -16.52 -0.15 -0.48
CA PRO A 605 -16.17 -1.36 -1.22
C PRO A 605 -16.79 -2.59 -0.56
N GLU A 606 -17.34 -3.51 -1.35
CA GLU A 606 -18.00 -4.70 -0.82
C GLU A 606 -17.09 -5.92 -1.02
N SER A 607 -16.90 -6.69 0.06
CA SER A 607 -16.07 -7.90 0.05
C SER A 607 -16.90 -9.14 -0.24
N MET A 608 -16.29 -10.08 -0.94
CA MET A 608 -16.79 -11.42 -1.15
C MET A 608 -15.65 -12.40 -0.92
N ASN A 609 -15.96 -13.57 -0.37
CA ASN A 609 -14.98 -14.63 -0.17
C ASN A 609 -15.35 -15.91 -0.92
N MET A 610 -14.37 -16.81 -1.03
CA MET A 610 -14.53 -18.08 -1.74
C MET A 610 -15.56 -19.01 -1.09
N SER A 611 -15.77 -18.91 0.22
CA SER A 611 -16.80 -19.71 0.92
C SER A 611 -18.23 -19.26 0.60
N GLY A 612 -18.40 -18.30 -0.30
CA GLY A 612 -19.70 -17.76 -0.70
C GLY A 612 -20.21 -16.67 0.24
N ALA A 613 -19.56 -16.44 1.38
CA ALA A 613 -19.85 -15.33 2.27
C ALA A 613 -19.44 -13.98 1.64
N GLY A 614 -19.92 -12.90 2.25
CA GLY A 614 -19.80 -11.54 1.73
C GLY A 614 -21.13 -10.94 1.33
N THR A 615 -21.14 -9.63 1.09
CA THR A 615 -22.36 -8.83 1.10
C THR A 615 -22.65 -8.17 -0.23
N LEU A 616 -22.20 -8.71 -1.38
CA LEU A 616 -22.47 -8.07 -2.66
C LEU A 616 -23.98 -7.98 -2.89
N LYS A 617 -24.53 -6.78 -2.66
CA LYS A 617 -25.96 -6.54 -2.83
C LYS A 617 -26.30 -6.57 -4.32
N PRO A 618 -27.56 -6.85 -4.68
CA PRO A 618 -28.02 -6.58 -6.03
C PRO A 618 -27.84 -5.09 -6.35
N TYR A 619 -27.17 -4.79 -7.46
CA TYR A 619 -26.96 -3.43 -7.94
C TYR A 619 -27.51 -3.27 -9.35
N SER A 620 -28.35 -2.27 -9.54
CA SER A 620 -28.69 -1.72 -10.85
C SER A 620 -27.74 -0.55 -11.10
N VAL A 621 -26.83 -0.71 -12.06
CA VAL A 621 -25.87 0.30 -12.50
C VAL A 621 -26.44 1.02 -13.69
N TRP A 622 -26.51 2.34 -13.59
CA TRP A 622 -27.08 3.21 -14.59
C TRP A 622 -25.95 4.04 -15.13
N GLU A 623 -25.89 4.14 -16.43
CA GLU A 623 -24.87 4.91 -17.10
C GLU A 623 -25.52 5.75 -18.20
N ASP A 624 -25.18 7.03 -18.20
CA ASP A 624 -25.58 7.95 -19.25
C ASP A 624 -24.75 7.57 -20.48
N VAL A 625 -25.39 6.89 -21.43
CA VAL A 625 -24.85 6.59 -22.75
C VAL A 625 -25.61 7.43 -23.76
N SER A 626 -25.59 8.75 -23.55
CA SER A 626 -26.11 9.78 -24.47
C SER A 626 -25.63 9.64 -25.93
N LYS A 627 -24.67 8.76 -26.21
CA LYS A 627 -24.15 8.48 -27.55
C LYS A 627 -24.30 7.02 -28.02
N GLY A 628 -24.91 6.15 -27.22
CA GLY A 628 -25.02 4.72 -27.52
C GLY A 628 -26.44 4.20 -27.39
N GLU A 629 -27.15 4.10 -28.51
CA GLU A 629 -28.32 3.22 -28.83
C GLU A 629 -29.73 3.53 -28.26
N PRO A 630 -30.84 3.09 -28.92
CA PRO A 630 -31.12 2.88 -30.34
C PRO A 630 -31.94 4.06 -30.93
N VAL A 631 -31.94 4.19 -32.26
CA VAL A 631 -32.87 4.96 -33.11
C VAL A 631 -33.76 6.04 -32.42
N ARG A 632 -33.43 7.33 -32.61
CA ARG A 632 -34.26 8.45 -32.12
C ARG A 632 -35.59 8.46 -32.85
N LYS A 633 -36.70 8.15 -32.16
CA LYS A 633 -38.05 8.25 -32.70
C LYS A 633 -38.54 9.71 -32.62
N ILE A 634 -38.59 10.38 -33.76
CA ILE A 634 -39.16 11.73 -33.91
C ILE A 634 -40.57 11.58 -34.47
N MET A 635 -41.58 11.97 -33.69
CA MET A 635 -42.93 12.13 -34.21
C MET A 635 -43.07 13.55 -34.75
N ALA A 636 -43.26 13.67 -36.06
CA ALA A 636 -43.63 14.91 -36.72
C ALA A 636 -45.13 14.85 -37.03
N LEU A 637 -45.90 15.79 -36.51
CA LEU A 637 -47.31 15.93 -36.87
C LEU A 637 -47.40 16.69 -38.18
N VAL A 638 -48.08 16.09 -39.16
CA VAL A 638 -48.27 16.70 -40.47
C VAL A 638 -49.64 17.37 -40.48
N GLY A 639 -49.71 18.63 -40.92
CA GLY A 639 -50.99 19.34 -41.04
C GLY A 639 -51.69 19.58 -39.70
N VAL A 640 -51.02 20.23 -38.76
CA VAL A 640 -51.66 20.62 -37.48
C VAL A 640 -52.73 21.68 -37.76
N THR A 641 -53.99 21.36 -37.48
CA THR A 641 -55.16 22.22 -37.72
C THR A 641 -55.99 22.34 -36.44
N ASN A 642 -56.74 23.44 -36.29
CA ASN A 642 -57.68 23.63 -35.18
C ASN A 642 -58.97 22.82 -35.44
N TYR A 643 -59.05 21.61 -34.91
CA TYR A 643 -60.22 20.74 -35.05
C TYR A 643 -61.31 21.00 -34.00
N GLY A 644 -61.06 21.94 -33.07
CA GLY A 644 -62.07 22.39 -32.11
C GLY A 644 -63.10 23.33 -32.72
N LEU A 645 -62.77 24.04 -33.80
CA LEU A 645 -63.66 25.02 -34.45
C LEU A 645 -64.89 24.37 -35.06
N ALA A 646 -66.03 25.06 -34.94
CA ALA A 646 -67.29 24.68 -35.58
C ALA A 646 -67.15 24.51 -37.10
N SER A 647 -66.44 25.43 -37.76
CA SER A 647 -66.15 25.37 -39.21
C SER A 647 -65.31 24.15 -39.64
N ASN A 648 -64.58 23.53 -38.71
CA ASN A 648 -63.80 22.32 -38.93
C ASN A 648 -64.50 21.05 -38.41
N GLY A 649 -65.79 21.16 -38.04
CA GLY A 649 -66.64 20.07 -37.56
C GLY A 649 -66.57 19.82 -36.05
N GLY A 650 -65.92 20.69 -35.28
CA GLY A 650 -65.97 20.65 -33.82
C GLY A 650 -67.37 21.04 -33.31
N THR A 651 -67.81 20.43 -32.22
CA THR A 651 -69.07 20.80 -31.55
C THR A 651 -68.83 21.00 -30.07
N VAL A 652 -69.67 21.79 -29.42
CA VAL A 652 -69.54 22.08 -28.00
C VAL A 652 -70.71 21.50 -27.23
N SER A 653 -70.42 20.99 -26.03
CA SER A 653 -71.41 20.72 -25.00
C SER A 653 -70.99 21.44 -23.72
N SER A 654 -71.92 22.08 -23.01
CA SER A 654 -71.64 22.72 -21.72
C SER A 654 -72.70 22.33 -20.69
N PHE A 655 -72.40 22.52 -19.41
CA PHE A 655 -73.34 22.27 -18.32
C PHE A 655 -74.52 23.25 -18.33
N SER A 656 -74.20 24.53 -18.56
CA SER A 656 -75.15 25.63 -18.64
C SER A 656 -74.58 26.70 -19.57
N SER A 657 -75.49 27.54 -20.07
CA SER A 657 -75.17 28.75 -20.82
C SER A 657 -76.16 29.82 -20.38
N GLU A 658 -75.67 31.01 -20.11
CA GLU A 658 -76.56 32.17 -20.03
C GLU A 658 -77.33 32.32 -21.35
N THR A 659 -78.59 32.78 -21.31
CA THR A 659 -79.45 32.88 -22.51
C THR A 659 -78.83 33.69 -23.64
N SER A 660 -77.89 34.58 -23.31
CA SER A 660 -77.14 35.41 -24.23
C SER A 660 -75.66 35.02 -24.35
N TYR A 661 -75.22 33.83 -23.91
CA TYR A 661 -73.84 33.36 -24.05
C TYR A 661 -73.81 31.85 -24.36
N ALA A 662 -74.22 31.49 -25.58
CA ALA A 662 -74.38 30.10 -26.00
C ALA A 662 -73.05 29.34 -26.01
N ALA A 663 -73.10 28.02 -25.77
CA ALA A 663 -71.91 27.17 -25.74
C ALA A 663 -71.11 27.18 -27.05
N ASN A 664 -71.81 27.27 -28.19
CA ASN A 664 -71.18 27.30 -29.52
C ASN A 664 -70.34 28.56 -29.77
N ASN A 665 -70.55 29.63 -28.99
CA ASN A 665 -69.73 30.84 -29.10
C ASN A 665 -68.29 30.60 -28.63
N ALA A 666 -68.01 29.51 -27.89
CA ALA A 666 -66.66 29.18 -27.46
C ALA A 666 -65.80 28.51 -28.56
N ASN A 667 -66.36 28.21 -29.73
CA ASN A 667 -65.61 27.56 -30.81
C ASN A 667 -66.04 28.03 -32.21
N ASP A 668 -66.65 29.21 -32.31
CA ASP A 668 -67.09 29.77 -33.59
C ASP A 668 -65.95 30.49 -34.34
N GLY A 669 -64.81 30.71 -33.68
CA GLY A 669 -63.66 31.41 -34.22
C GLY A 669 -63.69 32.92 -34.03
N ILE A 670 -64.65 33.45 -33.26
CA ILE A 670 -64.79 34.86 -32.92
C ILE A 670 -64.20 35.08 -31.53
N ILE A 671 -63.35 36.11 -31.37
CA ILE A 671 -62.73 36.44 -30.07
C ILE A 671 -63.26 37.81 -29.63
N ASP A 672 -64.48 37.82 -29.12
CA ASP A 672 -65.08 39.01 -28.51
C ASP A 672 -65.86 38.65 -27.24
N ASP A 673 -66.06 39.63 -26.35
CA ASP A 673 -66.84 39.43 -25.12
C ASP A 673 -68.25 40.03 -25.26
N THR A 674 -68.89 39.77 -26.40
CA THR A 674 -70.30 40.11 -26.61
C THR A 674 -71.18 38.89 -26.36
N SER A 675 -72.49 39.13 -26.25
CA SER A 675 -73.47 38.04 -26.16
C SER A 675 -73.49 37.12 -27.40
N GLY A 676 -72.88 37.55 -28.50
CA GLY A 676 -72.76 36.76 -29.72
C GLY A 676 -71.44 36.01 -29.86
N GLY A 677 -70.38 36.40 -29.15
CA GLY A 677 -69.02 35.88 -29.38
C GLY A 677 -68.30 35.34 -28.15
N ALA A 678 -69.00 35.18 -27.03
CA ALA A 678 -68.50 34.43 -25.87
C ALA A 678 -69.51 33.41 -25.33
N TRP A 679 -68.98 32.36 -24.71
CA TRP A 679 -69.71 31.48 -23.82
C TRP A 679 -69.47 31.87 -22.36
N ALA A 680 -70.51 31.80 -21.54
CA ALA A 680 -70.47 32.13 -20.12
C ALA A 680 -71.47 31.29 -19.32
N SER A 681 -71.14 31.06 -18.05
CA SER A 681 -71.97 30.29 -17.13
C SER A 681 -71.98 30.95 -15.74
N ASN A 682 -73.14 30.92 -15.09
CA ASN A 682 -73.34 31.38 -13.72
C ASN A 682 -73.04 30.33 -12.64
N ASP A 683 -72.57 29.15 -13.04
CA ASP A 683 -72.25 28.10 -12.08
C ASP A 683 -70.98 28.44 -11.29
N ALA A 684 -70.87 27.84 -10.10
CA ALA A 684 -69.66 27.93 -9.29
C ALA A 684 -68.48 27.15 -9.91
N HIS A 685 -68.77 26.11 -10.69
CA HIS A 685 -67.79 25.23 -11.34
C HIS A 685 -68.18 24.96 -12.81
N PRO A 686 -68.21 26.00 -13.67
CA PRO A 686 -68.54 25.85 -15.07
C PRO A 686 -67.59 24.89 -15.78
N TRP A 687 -68.13 24.13 -16.74
CA TRP A 687 -67.36 23.29 -17.64
C TRP A 687 -67.88 23.34 -19.06
N ILE A 688 -66.98 23.09 -20.00
CA ILE A 688 -67.25 23.01 -21.44
C ILE A 688 -66.50 21.81 -22.02
N VAL A 689 -67.15 21.05 -22.90
CA VAL A 689 -66.58 19.92 -23.63
C VAL A 689 -66.54 20.27 -25.11
N LEU A 690 -65.34 20.28 -25.68
CA LEU A 690 -65.15 20.34 -27.12
C LEU A 690 -65.09 18.92 -27.67
N LEU A 691 -66.10 18.56 -28.44
CA LEU A 691 -66.20 17.31 -29.19
C LEU A 691 -65.59 17.53 -30.57
N LEU A 692 -64.61 16.71 -30.94
CA LEU A 692 -63.97 16.75 -32.25
C LEU A 692 -64.71 15.79 -33.20
N ASN A 693 -64.74 16.09 -34.49
CA ASN A 693 -65.37 15.21 -35.50
C ASN A 693 -64.63 13.89 -35.75
N ASP A 694 -63.46 13.67 -35.14
CA ASP A 694 -62.65 12.45 -35.21
C ASP A 694 -61.67 12.42 -34.01
N SER A 695 -60.86 11.37 -33.89
CA SER A 695 -59.76 11.30 -32.93
C SER A 695 -58.47 11.91 -33.50
N TYR A 696 -57.96 12.96 -32.86
CA TYR A 696 -56.77 13.70 -33.29
C TYR A 696 -55.65 13.63 -32.28
N TYR A 697 -54.40 13.67 -32.75
CA TYR A 697 -53.22 13.86 -31.92
C TYR A 697 -53.07 15.34 -31.56
N VAL A 698 -53.61 15.73 -30.40
CA VAL A 698 -53.66 17.11 -29.90
C VAL A 698 -52.33 17.53 -29.28
N THR A 699 -51.77 18.64 -29.77
CA THR A 699 -50.50 19.21 -29.32
C THR A 699 -50.63 20.46 -28.48
N ARG A 700 -51.71 21.21 -28.68
CA ARG A 700 -51.96 22.42 -27.91
C ARG A 700 -53.44 22.73 -27.91
N ILE A 701 -53.87 23.35 -26.83
CA ILE A 701 -55.17 23.98 -26.70
C ILE A 701 -54.91 25.46 -26.52
N LYS A 702 -55.65 26.32 -27.18
CA LYS A 702 -55.63 27.74 -26.85
C LYS A 702 -56.97 28.15 -26.28
N VAL A 703 -56.95 29.02 -25.28
CA VAL A 703 -58.16 29.52 -24.62
C VAL A 703 -58.09 31.02 -24.49
N ALA A 704 -59.17 31.72 -24.80
CA ALA A 704 -59.36 33.12 -24.52
C ALA A 704 -60.43 33.22 -23.43
N ASN A 705 -60.02 33.46 -22.18
CA ASN A 705 -60.95 33.75 -21.09
C ASN A 705 -61.70 35.05 -21.38
N ARG A 706 -62.95 35.18 -20.90
CA ARG A 706 -63.60 36.49 -20.96
C ARG A 706 -62.86 37.50 -20.06
N PRO A 707 -62.71 38.76 -20.48
CA PRO A 707 -62.02 39.75 -19.68
C PRO A 707 -62.73 40.02 -18.35
N GLY A 708 -62.01 39.93 -17.24
CA GLY A 708 -62.58 40.11 -15.89
C GLY A 708 -63.54 39.01 -15.41
N ALA A 709 -63.92 38.04 -16.26
CA ALA A 709 -64.87 36.97 -15.94
C ALA A 709 -64.51 35.61 -16.60
N GLY A 710 -63.61 34.83 -16.01
CA GLY A 710 -63.06 33.63 -16.65
C GLY A 710 -62.63 32.53 -15.69
N PHE A 711 -61.99 31.52 -16.25
CA PHE A 711 -61.50 30.38 -15.47
C PHE A 711 -60.13 30.73 -14.89
N GLY A 712 -59.92 30.45 -13.60
CA GLY A 712 -58.61 30.58 -12.94
C GLY A 712 -57.83 29.28 -13.04
N GLN A 713 -57.86 28.47 -11.98
CA GLN A 713 -57.33 27.12 -12.02
C GLN A 713 -58.32 26.21 -12.77
N THR A 714 -57.83 25.49 -13.77
CA THR A 714 -58.65 24.75 -14.75
C THR A 714 -58.15 23.32 -14.88
N LYS A 715 -59.06 22.34 -14.85
CA LYS A 715 -58.79 20.94 -15.10
C LYS A 715 -59.21 20.57 -16.53
N LEU A 716 -58.26 20.10 -17.32
CA LEU A 716 -58.49 19.47 -18.60
C LEU A 716 -58.67 17.96 -18.38
N VAL A 717 -59.72 17.38 -18.95
CA VAL A 717 -59.94 15.92 -19.01
C VAL A 717 -60.06 15.53 -20.47
N PHE A 718 -59.33 14.52 -20.88
CA PHE A 718 -59.24 14.07 -22.27
C PHE A 718 -60.04 12.77 -22.47
N SER A 719 -60.43 12.48 -23.71
CA SER A 719 -61.16 11.24 -24.04
C SER A 719 -60.43 9.93 -23.76
N ASP A 720 -59.10 9.99 -23.58
CA ASP A 720 -58.28 8.86 -23.15
C ASP A 720 -58.28 8.65 -21.62
N GLY A 721 -59.05 9.45 -20.87
CA GLY A 721 -59.15 9.42 -19.41
C GLY A 721 -58.06 10.20 -18.68
N SER A 722 -57.04 10.69 -19.40
CA SER A 722 -55.96 11.46 -18.79
C SER A 722 -56.44 12.87 -18.39
N THR A 723 -55.75 13.49 -17.42
CA THR A 723 -56.11 14.82 -16.92
C THR A 723 -54.91 15.76 -16.84
N ARG A 724 -55.14 17.08 -16.86
CA ARG A 724 -54.11 18.10 -16.61
C ARG A 724 -54.70 19.34 -15.97
N THR A 725 -54.08 19.82 -14.89
CA THR A 725 -54.43 21.12 -14.30
C THR A 725 -53.56 22.21 -14.89
N VAL A 726 -54.16 23.35 -15.24
CA VAL A 726 -53.50 24.55 -15.74
C VAL A 726 -54.04 25.78 -15.01
N THR A 727 -53.24 26.83 -14.91
CA THR A 727 -53.71 28.14 -14.42
C THR A 727 -53.84 29.05 -15.62
N LEU A 728 -55.04 29.60 -15.82
CA LEU A 728 -55.31 30.59 -16.85
C LEU A 728 -55.27 31.98 -16.21
N THR A 729 -54.64 32.92 -16.89
CA THR A 729 -54.48 34.29 -16.40
C THR A 729 -55.78 35.07 -16.56
N ASN A 730 -56.04 35.93 -15.57
CA ASN A 730 -57.09 36.93 -15.68
C ASN A 730 -56.62 38.06 -16.61
N THR A 731 -57.33 38.25 -17.71
CA THR A 731 -57.15 39.40 -18.60
C THR A 731 -58.06 40.54 -18.11
N SER A 732 -57.50 41.52 -17.40
CA SER A 732 -58.25 42.72 -16.99
C SER A 732 -58.30 43.73 -18.14
N GLY A 733 -59.49 44.07 -18.65
CA GLY A 733 -59.70 45.08 -19.70
C GLY A 733 -60.98 44.86 -20.52
N THR A 734 -61.40 45.79 -21.37
CA THR A 734 -62.64 45.71 -22.17
C THR A 734 -62.38 45.42 -23.66
N GLY A 735 -61.38 44.60 -24.00
CA GLY A 735 -61.07 44.30 -25.41
C GLY A 735 -60.27 43.02 -25.59
N THR A 736 -60.67 42.24 -26.61
CA THR A 736 -60.03 41.04 -27.19
C THR A 736 -59.05 40.33 -26.26
N GLY A 737 -59.54 39.40 -25.43
CA GLY A 737 -58.65 38.64 -24.56
C GLY A 737 -57.63 37.83 -25.37
N ALA A 738 -56.38 37.85 -24.89
CA ALA A 738 -55.30 37.14 -25.53
C ALA A 738 -55.50 35.61 -25.41
N LEU A 739 -55.29 34.90 -26.53
CA LEU A 739 -55.26 33.43 -26.53
C LEU A 739 -54.08 32.92 -25.68
N GLN A 740 -54.39 32.22 -24.60
CA GLN A 740 -53.42 31.53 -23.78
C GLN A 740 -53.17 30.14 -24.36
N THR A 741 -51.91 29.84 -24.67
CA THR A 741 -51.54 28.55 -25.27
C THR A 741 -51.15 27.54 -24.20
N ILE A 742 -51.87 26.42 -24.16
CA ILE A 742 -51.61 25.26 -23.32
C ILE A 742 -50.99 24.17 -24.19
N ASN A 743 -49.68 23.99 -24.10
CA ASN A 743 -48.98 22.93 -24.83
C ASN A 743 -49.28 21.56 -24.22
N ILE A 744 -49.89 20.65 -24.97
CA ILE A 744 -50.16 19.26 -24.58
C ILE A 744 -48.94 18.40 -24.92
N SER A 745 -48.11 18.16 -23.90
CA SER A 745 -46.95 17.28 -23.96
C SER A 745 -47.05 16.24 -22.84
N PRO A 746 -46.99 14.92 -23.15
CA PRO A 746 -46.95 14.35 -24.50
C PRO A 746 -48.23 14.62 -25.30
N THR A 747 -48.13 14.63 -26.64
CA THR A 747 -49.30 14.73 -27.54
C THR A 747 -50.27 13.58 -27.26
N LYS A 748 -51.57 13.87 -27.20
CA LYS A 748 -52.60 12.89 -26.85
C LYS A 748 -53.53 12.62 -28.02
N LYS A 749 -53.88 11.36 -28.28
CA LYS A 749 -54.90 11.03 -29.29
C LYS A 749 -56.29 11.07 -28.65
N VAL A 750 -57.07 12.10 -28.95
CA VAL A 750 -58.33 12.37 -28.26
C VAL A 750 -59.44 12.74 -29.24
N SER A 751 -60.68 12.39 -28.92
CA SER A 751 -61.89 12.77 -29.66
C SER A 751 -62.69 13.86 -28.96
N TRP A 752 -62.37 14.17 -27.70
CA TRP A 752 -62.95 15.28 -26.96
C TRP A 752 -62.02 15.78 -25.86
N VAL A 753 -62.20 17.04 -25.47
CA VAL A 753 -61.55 17.65 -24.31
C VAL A 753 -62.60 18.37 -23.45
N ASN A 754 -62.70 17.97 -22.18
CA ASN A 754 -63.47 18.69 -21.16
C ASN A 754 -62.56 19.68 -20.44
N ILE A 755 -62.99 20.94 -20.37
CA ILE A 755 -62.33 22.04 -19.69
C ILE A 755 -63.24 22.43 -18.53
N THR A 756 -62.86 22.04 -17.32
CA THR A 756 -63.64 22.28 -16.10
C THR A 756 -62.91 23.29 -15.22
N SER A 757 -63.59 24.31 -14.75
CA SER A 757 -63.02 25.23 -13.76
C SER A 757 -62.88 24.54 -12.39
N ILE A 758 -61.73 24.73 -11.75
CA ILE A 758 -61.52 24.46 -10.32
C ILE A 758 -61.81 25.74 -9.55
N THR A 759 -61.29 26.87 -10.05
CA THR A 759 -61.63 28.21 -9.58
C THR A 759 -62.04 29.09 -10.74
N THR A 760 -62.93 30.04 -10.49
CA THR A 760 -63.36 31.08 -11.43
C THR A 760 -63.03 32.46 -10.87
N TYR A 761 -63.06 33.48 -11.72
CA TYR A 761 -63.03 34.88 -11.31
C TYR A 761 -64.10 35.65 -12.09
N GLY A 762 -64.67 36.69 -11.47
CA GLY A 762 -65.76 37.48 -12.05
C GLY A 762 -67.11 36.75 -12.09
N ALA A 763 -68.18 37.51 -12.37
CA ALA A 763 -69.51 36.96 -12.59
C ALA A 763 -69.63 36.43 -14.03
N ASN A 764 -70.38 35.34 -14.23
CA ASN A 764 -70.55 34.69 -15.54
C ASN A 764 -69.21 34.20 -16.13
N ALA A 765 -68.42 33.42 -15.39
CA ALA A 765 -67.12 32.96 -15.89
C ALA A 765 -67.25 32.12 -17.17
N GLY A 766 -66.38 32.35 -18.14
CA GLY A 766 -66.41 31.60 -19.40
C GLY A 766 -65.26 31.90 -20.35
N PHE A 767 -65.46 31.58 -21.62
CA PHE A 767 -64.47 31.71 -22.69
C PHE A 767 -65.06 32.50 -23.86
N MET A 768 -64.26 33.40 -24.44
CA MET A 768 -64.54 33.95 -25.76
C MET A 768 -64.25 32.90 -26.83
N GLU A 769 -63.15 32.15 -26.70
CA GLU A 769 -62.78 31.15 -27.71
C GLU A 769 -61.94 30.02 -27.11
N VAL A 770 -62.12 28.80 -27.61
CA VAL A 770 -61.35 27.61 -27.29
C VAL A 770 -60.94 26.88 -28.58
N GLU A 771 -59.63 26.83 -28.81
CA GLU A 771 -59.04 26.20 -29.98
C GLU A 771 -58.35 24.89 -29.61
N VAL A 772 -58.58 23.80 -30.35
CA VAL A 772 -57.91 22.50 -30.15
C VAL A 772 -57.10 22.14 -31.38
N TYR A 773 -55.78 22.28 -31.30
CA TYR A 773 -54.87 22.00 -32.40
C TYR A 773 -54.33 20.56 -32.33
N GLY A 774 -54.49 19.82 -33.42
CA GLY A 774 -53.96 18.46 -33.55
C GLY A 774 -53.77 18.05 -35.00
N SER A 775 -53.45 16.77 -35.23
CA SER A 775 -53.43 16.16 -36.57
C SER A 775 -54.03 14.75 -36.55
N LYS A 776 -54.64 14.33 -37.67
CA LYS A 776 -55.05 12.93 -37.87
C LYS A 776 -53.86 12.00 -38.07
N THR A 777 -52.78 12.52 -38.64
CA THR A 777 -51.61 11.77 -39.07
C THR A 777 -50.38 12.19 -38.28
N VAL A 778 -49.73 11.19 -37.68
CA VAL A 778 -48.40 11.33 -37.12
C VAL A 778 -47.43 10.63 -38.06
N THR A 779 -46.45 11.36 -38.56
CA THR A 779 -45.31 10.75 -39.24
C THR A 779 -44.29 10.38 -38.17
N GLN A 780 -43.95 9.10 -38.12
CA GLN A 780 -42.95 8.59 -37.20
C GLN A 780 -41.64 8.41 -37.97
N THR A 781 -40.66 9.27 -37.69
CA THR A 781 -39.33 9.19 -38.29
C THR A 781 -38.36 8.59 -37.29
N TYR A 782 -37.60 7.62 -37.74
CA TYR A 782 -36.57 6.93 -36.97
C TYR A 782 -35.21 7.47 -37.43
N ILE A 783 -34.57 8.32 -36.63
CA ILE A 783 -33.24 8.87 -36.97
C ILE A 783 -32.16 8.06 -36.23
N ASN A 784 -31.40 7.28 -36.99
CA ASN A 784 -30.13 6.72 -36.54
C ASN A 784 -29.05 7.80 -36.65
N ASN A 785 -28.73 8.48 -35.55
CA ASN A 785 -27.56 9.36 -35.45
C ASN A 785 -26.29 8.60 -35.02
N GLY A 786 -26.33 7.26 -34.96
CA GLY A 786 -25.17 6.45 -34.58
C GLY A 786 -24.19 6.27 -35.72
N SER A 787 -22.91 6.49 -35.46
CA SER A 787 -21.82 5.90 -36.24
C SER A 787 -21.91 4.38 -36.12
N THR A 788 -21.94 3.68 -37.24
CA THR A 788 -21.96 2.21 -37.27
C THR A 788 -20.66 1.66 -36.66
N LYS A 789 -20.79 0.79 -35.65
CA LYS A 789 -19.65 0.10 -35.03
C LYS A 789 -19.45 -1.33 -35.57
N TYR A 790 -20.33 -1.83 -36.45
CA TYR A 790 -20.31 -3.21 -36.99
C TYR A 790 -20.94 -3.33 -38.40
N SER A 791 -20.62 -4.40 -39.13
CA SER A 791 -21.07 -4.78 -40.50
C SER A 791 -22.57 -5.06 -40.67
N TYR A 792 -23.38 -4.73 -39.66
CA TYR A 792 -24.79 -5.04 -39.59
C TYR A 792 -25.57 -3.82 -39.12
N LEU A 793 -26.66 -3.48 -39.81
CA LEU A 793 -27.67 -2.58 -39.25
C LEU A 793 -28.86 -3.39 -38.75
N TYR A 794 -29.03 -3.44 -37.43
CA TYR A 794 -30.19 -4.04 -36.79
C TYR A 794 -31.31 -3.00 -36.60
N PHE A 795 -32.55 -3.41 -36.83
CA PHE A 795 -33.72 -2.60 -36.48
C PHE A 795 -34.91 -3.50 -36.17
N ASN A 796 -35.82 -3.03 -35.34
CA ASN A 796 -37.03 -3.76 -34.95
C ASN A 796 -38.26 -3.06 -35.52
N VAL A 797 -39.22 -3.84 -36.02
CA VAL A 797 -40.56 -3.35 -36.34
C VAL A 797 -41.53 -4.04 -35.39
N THR A 798 -42.10 -3.26 -34.49
CA THR A 798 -43.00 -3.75 -33.43
C THR A 798 -44.37 -3.11 -33.58
N GLY A 799 -45.40 -3.92 -33.74
CA GLY A 799 -46.78 -3.47 -33.59
C GLY A 799 -47.18 -3.39 -32.10
N LEU A 800 -47.82 -2.30 -31.70
CA LEU A 800 -48.33 -2.10 -30.34
C LEU A 800 -49.85 -1.94 -30.36
N LEU A 801 -50.53 -2.44 -29.34
CA LEU A 801 -51.90 -2.06 -29.04
C LEU A 801 -51.95 -0.61 -28.52
N PRO A 802 -53.12 0.05 -28.49
CA PRO A 802 -53.28 1.34 -27.81
C PRO A 802 -52.84 1.33 -26.34
N SER A 803 -52.88 0.17 -25.69
CA SER A 803 -52.38 -0.08 -24.33
C SER A 803 -50.86 -0.31 -24.25
N GLU A 804 -50.12 -0.06 -25.33
CA GLU A 804 -48.67 -0.26 -25.45
C GLU A 804 -48.18 -1.71 -25.31
N THR A 805 -49.12 -2.66 -25.21
CA THR A 805 -48.80 -4.08 -25.22
C THR A 805 -48.36 -4.51 -26.61
N ILE A 806 -47.23 -5.24 -26.70
CA ILE A 806 -46.71 -5.78 -27.96
C ILE A 806 -47.74 -6.71 -28.59
N LEU A 807 -48.03 -6.50 -29.88
CA LEU A 807 -48.87 -7.40 -30.67
C LEU A 807 -48.19 -8.77 -30.77
N ASN A 808 -48.88 -9.78 -30.23
CA ASN A 808 -48.51 -11.18 -30.27
C ASN A 808 -49.54 -11.99 -31.10
N SER A 809 -49.31 -13.30 -31.23
CA SER A 809 -50.16 -14.19 -32.02
C SER A 809 -51.60 -14.30 -31.51
N SER A 810 -51.83 -14.07 -30.22
CA SER A 810 -53.11 -14.22 -29.51
C SER A 810 -54.01 -12.98 -29.57
N ASN A 811 -53.49 -11.81 -29.96
CA ASN A 811 -54.33 -10.60 -30.03
C ASN A 811 -55.36 -10.71 -31.17
N GLN A 812 -56.63 -10.41 -30.89
CA GLN A 812 -57.71 -10.43 -31.89
C GLN A 812 -57.57 -9.30 -32.93
N LYS A 813 -57.05 -8.14 -32.54
CA LYS A 813 -56.74 -7.02 -33.44
C LYS A 813 -55.31 -7.17 -33.97
N LYS A 814 -55.17 -7.27 -35.30
CA LYS A 814 -53.89 -7.46 -36.00
C LYS A 814 -53.78 -6.46 -37.13
N PHE A 815 -52.60 -5.90 -37.35
CA PHE A 815 -52.31 -5.18 -38.58
C PHE A 815 -51.74 -6.17 -39.59
N SER A 816 -52.44 -6.37 -40.70
CA SER A 816 -51.95 -7.17 -41.81
C SER A 816 -51.45 -6.27 -42.95
N ASN A 817 -50.51 -6.77 -43.73
CA ASN A 817 -49.99 -6.08 -44.92
C ASN A 817 -49.38 -4.70 -44.62
N VAL A 818 -48.66 -4.58 -43.50
CA VAL A 818 -48.00 -3.33 -43.11
C VAL A 818 -46.74 -3.14 -43.93
N THR A 819 -46.65 -2.04 -44.67
CA THR A 819 -45.41 -1.66 -45.37
C THR A 819 -44.49 -0.91 -44.41
N ALA A 820 -43.28 -1.43 -44.23
CA ALA A 820 -42.18 -0.76 -43.56
C ALA A 820 -41.18 -0.27 -44.60
N ASP A 821 -40.93 1.04 -44.61
CA ASP A 821 -39.88 1.67 -45.41
C ASP A 821 -38.63 1.80 -44.54
N ILE A 822 -37.53 1.18 -44.95
CA ILE A 822 -36.30 1.10 -44.17
C ILE A 822 -35.21 1.82 -44.95
N ARG A 823 -34.74 2.96 -44.43
CA ARG A 823 -33.74 3.80 -45.07
C ARG A 823 -32.37 3.64 -44.43
N PHE A 824 -31.34 3.66 -45.26
CA PHE A 824 -29.95 3.66 -44.85
C PHE A 824 -29.27 4.92 -45.39
N ASN A 825 -28.15 5.30 -44.78
CA ASN A 825 -27.23 6.25 -45.39
C ASN A 825 -26.32 5.45 -46.33
N ALA A 826 -26.26 5.83 -47.60
CA ALA A 826 -25.41 5.19 -48.61
C ALA A 826 -23.93 5.10 -48.17
N ALA A 827 -23.46 6.01 -47.32
CA ALA A 827 -22.11 5.96 -46.75
C ALA A 827 -21.81 4.71 -45.90
N ASN A 828 -22.83 3.94 -45.50
CA ASN A 828 -22.66 2.75 -44.65
C ASN A 828 -22.40 1.46 -45.44
N PHE A 829 -22.57 1.46 -46.77
CA PHE A 829 -22.40 0.28 -47.62
C PHE A 829 -21.66 0.65 -48.89
N THR A 830 -20.84 -0.26 -49.43
CA THR A 830 -19.90 0.07 -50.53
C THR A 830 -20.08 -0.77 -51.79
N LEU A 831 -20.87 -1.85 -51.77
CA LEU A 831 -20.83 -2.87 -52.82
C LEU A 831 -22.19 -3.25 -53.43
N GLY A 832 -23.32 -2.72 -52.95
CA GLY A 832 -24.65 -3.04 -53.53
C GLY A 832 -25.14 -4.47 -53.24
N LEU A 833 -24.40 -5.23 -52.43
CA LEU A 833 -24.68 -6.63 -52.09
C LEU A 833 -25.58 -6.74 -50.84
N GLU A 834 -26.27 -5.68 -50.46
CA GLU A 834 -26.99 -5.65 -49.20
C GLU A 834 -28.13 -6.66 -49.21
N THR A 835 -28.11 -7.57 -48.24
CA THR A 835 -29.14 -8.59 -48.07
C THR A 835 -29.95 -8.27 -46.82
N LEU A 836 -31.27 -8.18 -46.99
CA LEU A 836 -32.20 -7.94 -45.90
C LEU A 836 -32.62 -9.26 -45.27
N TYR A 837 -32.56 -9.37 -43.95
CA TYR A 837 -32.97 -10.55 -43.19
C TYR A 837 -34.05 -10.18 -42.17
N VAL A 838 -34.91 -11.15 -41.88
CA VAL A 838 -35.86 -11.11 -40.76
C VAL A 838 -35.50 -12.20 -39.75
N TYR A 839 -35.50 -11.88 -38.46
CA TYR A 839 -35.34 -12.84 -37.39
C TYR A 839 -36.68 -13.51 -37.12
N TYR A 840 -36.75 -14.82 -37.33
CA TYR A 840 -37.98 -15.58 -37.17
C TYR A 840 -37.71 -16.88 -36.43
N GLY A 841 -38.50 -17.14 -35.37
CA GLY A 841 -38.25 -18.26 -34.45
C GLY A 841 -36.94 -18.07 -33.70
N SER A 842 -35.89 -18.74 -34.17
CA SER A 842 -34.53 -18.71 -33.61
C SER A 842 -33.45 -18.34 -34.63
N SER A 843 -33.81 -18.12 -35.90
CA SER A 843 -32.86 -17.96 -37.01
C SER A 843 -33.10 -16.69 -37.84
N TRP A 844 -32.04 -16.17 -38.43
CA TRP A 844 -32.12 -15.11 -39.44
C TRP A 844 -32.44 -15.72 -40.81
N VAL A 845 -33.49 -15.22 -41.46
CA VAL A 845 -33.94 -15.67 -42.78
C VAL A 845 -33.86 -14.50 -43.76
N SER A 846 -33.14 -14.66 -44.86
CA SER A 846 -33.07 -13.61 -45.90
C SER A 846 -34.44 -13.37 -46.52
N LEU A 847 -34.81 -12.13 -46.79
CA LEU A 847 -35.96 -11.76 -47.60
C LEU A 847 -35.55 -11.70 -49.08
N ASN A 848 -36.49 -11.97 -49.97
CA ASN A 848 -36.24 -11.83 -51.40
C ASN A 848 -36.33 -10.34 -51.78
N THR A 849 -35.21 -9.75 -52.17
CA THR A 849 -35.10 -8.35 -52.60
C THR A 849 -34.60 -8.25 -54.04
N SER A 850 -34.96 -9.19 -54.93
CA SER A 850 -34.48 -9.20 -56.33
C SER A 850 -35.04 -8.09 -57.22
N LYS A 851 -36.13 -7.44 -56.82
CA LYS A 851 -36.81 -6.39 -57.60
C LYS A 851 -36.54 -5.00 -57.03
N ARG A 852 -36.38 -4.03 -57.93
CA ARG A 852 -36.33 -2.61 -57.60
C ARG A 852 -37.74 -2.06 -57.32
N CYS A 853 -37.90 -1.29 -56.25
CA CYS A 853 -39.12 -0.58 -55.92
C CYS A 853 -39.41 0.46 -57.01
N THR A 854 -40.65 0.50 -57.51
CA THR A 854 -41.10 1.45 -58.55
C THR A 854 -41.63 2.75 -57.97
N LYS A 855 -41.97 2.77 -56.67
CA LYS A 855 -42.61 3.90 -56.00
C LYS A 855 -41.68 4.51 -54.96
N ALA A 856 -41.72 5.84 -54.85
CA ALA A 856 -40.92 6.61 -53.90
C ALA A 856 -41.27 6.29 -52.43
N LEU A 857 -40.42 6.69 -51.49
CA LEU A 857 -40.66 6.53 -50.05
C LEU A 857 -42.03 7.10 -49.64
N GLY A 858 -42.72 6.41 -48.73
CA GLY A 858 -44.06 6.76 -48.27
C GLY A 858 -45.21 6.41 -49.23
N GLN A 859 -44.91 5.95 -50.46
CA GLN A 859 -45.91 5.49 -51.41
C GLN A 859 -46.07 3.97 -51.38
N THR A 860 -47.32 3.49 -51.50
CA THR A 860 -47.64 2.07 -51.63
C THR A 860 -46.98 1.48 -52.87
N GLU A 861 -46.18 0.43 -52.66
CA GLU A 861 -45.46 -0.26 -53.73
C GLU A 861 -46.27 -1.46 -54.25
N SER A 862 -46.10 -1.81 -55.53
CA SER A 862 -46.68 -3.01 -56.15
C SER A 862 -45.62 -3.98 -56.68
N ASN A 863 -44.39 -3.51 -56.93
CA ASN A 863 -43.32 -4.30 -57.52
C ASN A 863 -42.44 -5.01 -56.47
N TYR A 864 -43.05 -5.87 -55.65
CA TYR A 864 -42.32 -6.67 -54.68
C TYR A 864 -41.81 -7.99 -55.28
N SER A 865 -40.69 -8.47 -54.73
CA SER A 865 -40.32 -9.89 -54.77
C SER A 865 -40.92 -10.58 -53.54
N SER A 866 -41.23 -11.87 -53.63
CA SER A 866 -41.86 -12.60 -52.53
C SER A 866 -41.00 -13.75 -52.02
N LYS A 867 -41.17 -14.08 -50.73
CA LYS A 867 -40.60 -15.27 -50.09
C LYS A 867 -41.56 -15.79 -49.01
N THR A 868 -41.85 -17.08 -49.03
CA THR A 868 -42.67 -17.71 -47.99
C THR A 868 -41.81 -18.11 -46.80
N ILE A 869 -42.16 -17.63 -45.61
CA ILE A 869 -41.51 -17.96 -44.33
C ILE A 869 -42.60 -18.43 -43.37
N ASN A 870 -42.56 -19.72 -42.99
CA ASN A 870 -43.53 -20.34 -42.09
C ASN A 870 -45.00 -20.06 -42.48
N ALA A 871 -45.38 -20.45 -43.70
CA ALA A 871 -46.70 -20.23 -44.32
C ALA A 871 -47.13 -18.76 -44.52
N SER A 872 -46.31 -17.78 -44.15
CA SER A 872 -46.58 -16.36 -44.40
C SER A 872 -45.78 -15.87 -45.60
N VAL A 873 -46.44 -15.18 -46.55
CA VAL A 873 -45.77 -14.60 -47.71
C VAL A 873 -45.23 -13.22 -47.34
N TRP A 874 -43.91 -13.06 -47.37
CA TRP A 874 -43.23 -11.80 -47.18
C TRP A 874 -42.92 -11.18 -48.54
N TYR A 875 -43.08 -9.88 -48.64
CA TYR A 875 -42.83 -9.13 -49.86
C TYR A 875 -41.77 -8.07 -49.59
N ALA A 876 -40.73 -8.02 -50.41
CA ALA A 876 -39.70 -6.99 -50.29
C ALA A 876 -39.18 -6.52 -51.65
N CYS A 877 -38.74 -5.27 -51.70
CA CYS A 877 -38.01 -4.67 -52.81
C CYS A 877 -36.94 -3.73 -52.26
N PHE A 878 -35.99 -3.34 -53.11
CA PHE A 878 -34.97 -2.34 -52.78
C PHE A 878 -35.07 -1.14 -53.73
N ASN A 879 -34.53 0.01 -53.38
CA ASN A 879 -34.25 1.05 -54.36
C ASN A 879 -32.87 1.62 -54.14
N ASP A 880 -32.25 2.02 -55.24
CA ASP A 880 -31.01 2.79 -55.33
C ASP A 880 -31.41 4.12 -55.97
N THR A 881 -31.49 5.17 -55.16
CA THR A 881 -31.99 6.48 -55.57
C THR A 881 -30.88 7.30 -56.23
N SER A 882 -29.62 7.08 -55.86
CA SER A 882 -28.43 7.74 -56.41
C SER A 882 -27.92 7.09 -57.71
N GLY A 883 -28.26 5.83 -57.97
CA GLY A 883 -27.78 5.07 -59.14
C GLY A 883 -26.34 4.58 -59.01
N ASP A 884 -25.78 4.56 -57.80
CA ASP A 884 -24.40 4.15 -57.52
C ASP A 884 -24.26 2.62 -57.31
N GLY A 885 -25.35 1.88 -57.45
CA GLY A 885 -25.42 0.45 -57.22
C GLY A 885 -25.66 0.06 -55.76
N ILE A 886 -25.67 1.01 -54.82
CA ILE A 886 -25.90 0.78 -53.39
C ILE A 886 -27.39 0.89 -53.08
N LYS A 887 -27.91 -0.06 -52.29
CA LYS A 887 -29.34 -0.05 -51.91
C LYS A 887 -29.60 0.99 -50.82
N ASP A 888 -30.14 2.15 -51.21
CA ASP A 888 -30.53 3.24 -50.30
C ASP A 888 -31.64 2.88 -49.32
N TYR A 889 -32.64 2.12 -49.78
CA TYR A 889 -33.74 1.70 -48.93
C TYR A 889 -34.36 0.36 -49.36
N PHE A 890 -34.97 -0.31 -48.39
CA PHE A 890 -35.85 -1.45 -48.61
C PHE A 890 -37.28 -1.09 -48.29
N LYS A 891 -38.23 -1.64 -49.04
CA LYS A 891 -39.64 -1.70 -48.62
C LYS A 891 -39.99 -3.13 -48.31
N VAL A 892 -40.57 -3.37 -47.15
CA VAL A 892 -41.03 -4.69 -46.73
C VAL A 892 -42.51 -4.62 -46.41
N LYS A 893 -43.32 -5.44 -47.07
CA LYS A 893 -44.72 -5.63 -46.71
C LYS A 893 -44.84 -6.85 -45.79
N ILE A 894 -45.08 -6.56 -44.52
CA ILE A 894 -45.16 -7.49 -43.40
C ILE A 894 -46.57 -8.12 -43.39
N PRO A 895 -46.69 -9.45 -43.53
CA PRO A 895 -47.98 -10.11 -43.68
C PRO A 895 -48.89 -9.92 -42.47
N VAL A 896 -48.35 -10.08 -41.25
CA VAL A 896 -49.03 -9.77 -39.98
C VAL A 896 -48.02 -9.15 -39.03
N LEU A 897 -48.22 -7.88 -38.66
CA LEU A 897 -47.35 -7.11 -37.79
C LEU A 897 -47.33 -7.71 -36.37
N ARG A 898 -46.13 -8.00 -35.88
CA ARG A 898 -45.81 -8.46 -34.52
C ARG A 898 -44.53 -7.73 -34.07
N ASN A 899 -43.74 -8.33 -33.20
CA ASN A 899 -42.35 -7.93 -32.97
C ASN A 899 -41.42 -8.71 -33.91
N TYR A 900 -40.95 -8.05 -34.97
CA TYR A 900 -39.94 -8.60 -35.87
C TYR A 900 -38.64 -7.83 -35.76
N ARG A 901 -37.52 -8.56 -35.75
CA ARG A 901 -36.19 -7.97 -35.85
C ARG A 901 -35.70 -8.16 -37.27
N PHE A 902 -35.05 -7.15 -37.82
CA PHE A 902 -34.44 -7.19 -39.13
C PHE A 902 -32.97 -6.86 -39.01
N LYS A 903 -32.18 -7.37 -39.95
CA LYS A 903 -30.81 -6.91 -40.17
C LYS A 903 -30.56 -6.73 -41.66
N VAL A 904 -29.74 -5.75 -42.01
CA VAL A 904 -29.13 -5.66 -43.33
C VAL A 904 -27.65 -5.98 -43.18
N GLU A 905 -27.18 -6.92 -43.99
CA GLU A 905 -25.77 -7.29 -44.07
C GLU A 905 -25.17 -6.79 -45.39
N SER A 906 -23.98 -6.20 -45.34
CA SER A 906 -23.10 -6.06 -46.49
C SER A 906 -21.79 -6.83 -46.23
N LEU A 907 -21.14 -7.28 -47.31
CA LEU A 907 -19.76 -7.78 -47.24
C LEU A 907 -18.87 -6.58 -46.87
N SER A 908 -18.40 -6.53 -45.62
CA SER A 908 -17.63 -5.38 -45.14
C SER A 908 -16.13 -5.46 -45.43
N SER A 909 -15.55 -6.67 -45.46
CA SER A 909 -14.15 -6.87 -45.90
C SER A 909 -13.77 -8.36 -45.98
N ILE A 910 -12.79 -8.64 -46.85
CA ILE A 910 -11.96 -9.85 -46.81
C ILE A 910 -10.70 -9.48 -46.03
N ASN A 911 -10.42 -10.14 -44.91
CA ASN A 911 -9.17 -9.93 -44.16
C ASN A 911 -8.19 -11.06 -44.46
N ILE A 912 -6.97 -10.71 -44.86
CA ILE A 912 -5.84 -11.64 -44.92
C ILE A 912 -5.31 -11.78 -43.48
N LEU A 913 -5.42 -12.97 -42.91
CA LEU A 913 -5.16 -13.17 -41.48
C LEU A 913 -3.67 -13.12 -41.11
N ASP A 914 -2.78 -13.41 -42.05
CA ASP A 914 -1.35 -13.44 -41.77
C ASP A 914 -0.70 -12.03 -41.79
N GLU A 915 -1.38 -10.98 -42.27
CA GLU A 915 -0.89 -9.58 -42.17
C GLU A 915 -1.14 -8.93 -40.79
N GLN A 916 -2.18 -9.32 -40.05
CA GLN A 916 -2.54 -8.64 -38.80
C GLN A 916 -1.61 -8.98 -37.61
N ASN A 917 -0.77 -10.01 -37.71
CA ASN A 917 0.16 -10.41 -36.65
C ASN A 917 1.63 -10.08 -36.93
N TYR A 918 1.99 -9.54 -38.11
CA TYR A 918 3.37 -9.25 -38.46
C TYR A 918 3.47 -8.01 -39.35
N PRO A 919 4.00 -6.87 -38.85
CA PRO A 919 4.56 -5.89 -39.76
C PRO A 919 5.95 -6.39 -40.19
N ILE A 920 6.25 -6.26 -41.49
CA ILE A 920 7.57 -6.42 -42.16
C ILE A 920 7.68 -7.67 -43.07
N ILE A 921 8.12 -7.40 -44.31
CA ILE A 921 8.51 -8.34 -45.37
C ILE A 921 9.30 -9.52 -44.78
N LYS A 922 8.77 -10.74 -44.93
CA LYS A 922 9.47 -11.98 -44.56
C LYS A 922 10.09 -12.56 -45.83
N ALA A 923 11.42 -12.69 -45.85
CA ALA A 923 12.10 -13.49 -46.87
C ALA A 923 11.92 -14.96 -46.52
N TYR A 924 11.55 -15.78 -47.49
CA TYR A 924 11.42 -17.23 -47.36
C TYR A 924 12.57 -17.87 -48.13
N ASP A 925 13.22 -18.86 -47.54
CA ASP A 925 14.26 -19.65 -48.23
C ASP A 925 13.62 -20.68 -49.17
N ILE A 926 14.39 -21.11 -50.19
CA ILE A 926 13.93 -22.13 -51.13
C ILE A 926 13.60 -23.43 -50.36
N GLY A 927 12.33 -23.84 -50.42
CA GLY A 927 11.82 -25.05 -49.75
C GLY A 927 10.96 -24.76 -48.49
N GLU A 928 10.83 -23.52 -48.06
CA GLU A 928 9.91 -23.14 -46.98
C GLU A 928 8.46 -23.05 -47.45
N LEU A 929 7.53 -23.56 -46.63
CA LEU A 929 6.09 -23.55 -46.90
C LEU A 929 5.50 -22.16 -46.63
N VAL A 930 4.83 -21.57 -47.62
CA VAL A 930 4.09 -20.31 -47.46
C VAL A 930 2.62 -20.64 -47.27
N ARG A 931 2.13 -20.46 -46.04
CA ARG A 931 0.70 -20.60 -45.72
C ARG A 931 0.03 -19.24 -45.83
N VAL A 932 -1.07 -19.15 -46.59
CA VAL A 932 -1.92 -17.97 -46.63
C VAL A 932 -3.33 -18.32 -46.18
N ARG A 933 -3.79 -17.64 -45.12
CA ARG A 933 -5.15 -17.76 -44.62
C ARG A 933 -5.95 -16.49 -44.84
N VAL A 934 -7.14 -16.65 -45.40
CA VAL A 934 -8.09 -15.58 -45.65
C VAL A 934 -9.36 -15.86 -44.87
N GLN A 935 -9.80 -14.89 -44.07
CA GLN A 935 -11.06 -14.96 -43.34
C GLN A 935 -12.02 -13.92 -43.89
N ALA A 936 -13.15 -14.40 -44.40
CA ALA A 936 -14.27 -13.54 -44.74
C ALA A 936 -14.96 -13.12 -43.43
N SER A 937 -15.01 -11.82 -43.16
CA SER A 937 -15.78 -11.32 -42.02
C SER A 937 -17.25 -11.20 -42.44
N ALA A 938 -18.12 -12.01 -41.82
CA ALA A 938 -19.58 -12.06 -42.03
C ALA A 938 -20.06 -12.36 -43.49
N GLY A 939 -21.05 -13.24 -43.66
CA GLY A 939 -21.67 -13.50 -44.98
C GLY A 939 -20.94 -14.51 -45.88
N ALA A 940 -20.03 -15.32 -45.33
CA ALA A 940 -19.18 -16.23 -46.09
C ALA A 940 -19.89 -17.27 -46.98
N SER A 941 -21.16 -17.57 -46.70
CA SER A 941 -21.98 -18.48 -47.53
C SER A 941 -22.27 -17.94 -48.95
N ALA A 942 -21.91 -16.69 -49.26
CA ALA A 942 -22.08 -16.09 -50.58
C ALA A 942 -20.84 -16.20 -51.50
N ILE A 943 -19.68 -16.64 -50.99
CA ILE A 943 -18.45 -16.74 -51.78
C ILE A 943 -18.32 -18.17 -52.32
N ALA A 944 -18.58 -18.37 -53.61
CA ALA A 944 -18.52 -19.68 -54.27
C ALA A 944 -17.09 -20.04 -54.73
N HIS A 945 -16.26 -19.05 -55.07
CA HIS A 945 -14.88 -19.22 -55.51
C HIS A 945 -14.00 -18.09 -54.96
N MET A 946 -12.77 -18.41 -54.55
CA MET A 946 -11.78 -17.43 -54.09
C MET A 946 -10.41 -17.78 -54.68
N ASN A 947 -9.79 -16.84 -55.38
CA ASN A 947 -8.44 -16.99 -55.95
C ASN A 947 -7.46 -16.08 -55.23
N ILE A 948 -6.23 -16.56 -55.04
CA ILE A 948 -5.10 -15.78 -54.53
C ILE A 948 -4.01 -15.68 -55.59
N THR A 949 -3.48 -14.48 -55.82
CA THR A 949 -2.34 -14.26 -56.73
C THR A 949 -1.11 -13.89 -55.90
N LEU A 950 -0.06 -14.69 -55.99
CA LEU A 950 1.24 -14.39 -55.39
C LEU A 950 2.13 -13.74 -56.45
N SER A 951 2.60 -12.51 -56.19
CA SER A 951 3.59 -11.84 -57.02
C SER A 951 4.99 -12.04 -56.43
N LEU A 952 5.90 -12.63 -57.20
CA LEU A 952 7.29 -12.86 -56.84
C LEU A 952 8.16 -11.66 -57.24
N ALA A 953 9.33 -11.52 -56.62
CA ALA A 953 10.24 -10.37 -56.81
C ALA A 953 10.79 -10.21 -58.25
N ASN A 954 10.57 -11.18 -59.13
CA ASN A 954 10.92 -11.13 -60.55
C ASN A 954 9.74 -10.71 -61.46
N ASP A 955 8.72 -10.06 -60.90
CA ASP A 955 7.46 -9.67 -61.56
C ASP A 955 6.64 -10.83 -62.15
N THR A 956 6.98 -12.08 -61.83
CA THR A 956 6.12 -13.22 -62.17
C THR A 956 5.04 -13.36 -61.11
N SER A 957 3.79 -13.51 -61.55
CA SER A 957 2.65 -13.77 -60.67
C SER A 957 2.06 -15.14 -60.97
N LYS A 958 1.59 -15.82 -59.93
CA LYS A 958 0.91 -17.12 -60.06
C LYS A 958 -0.37 -17.10 -59.24
N THR A 959 -1.48 -17.45 -59.88
CA THR A 959 -2.82 -17.47 -59.27
C THR A 959 -3.20 -18.89 -58.89
N PHE A 960 -3.77 -19.05 -57.71
CA PHE A 960 -4.19 -20.32 -57.14
C PHE A 960 -5.63 -20.21 -56.64
N GLU A 961 -6.42 -21.27 -56.84
CA GLU A 961 -7.75 -21.38 -56.27
C GLU A 961 -7.64 -21.84 -54.80
N MET A 962 -8.26 -21.09 -53.90
CA MET A 962 -8.29 -21.40 -52.47
C MET A 962 -9.43 -22.38 -52.17
N THR A 963 -9.21 -23.29 -51.23
CA THR A 963 -10.25 -24.20 -50.74
C THR A 963 -10.77 -23.74 -49.37
N GLY A 964 -12.10 -23.74 -49.21
CA GLY A 964 -12.73 -23.41 -47.93
C GLY A 964 -12.47 -24.51 -46.91
N ILE A 965 -11.96 -24.14 -45.73
CA ILE A 965 -11.71 -25.05 -44.61
C ILE A 965 -12.51 -24.63 -43.38
N GLY A 966 -13.47 -25.46 -43.01
CA GLY A 966 -14.31 -25.28 -41.82
C GLY A 966 -15.80 -25.34 -42.11
N SER A 967 -16.59 -25.75 -41.11
CA SER A 967 -18.03 -25.98 -41.24
C SER A 967 -18.87 -24.72 -41.48
N SER A 968 -18.27 -23.52 -41.41
CA SER A 968 -18.93 -22.23 -41.62
C SER A 968 -18.63 -21.56 -42.97
N GLY A 969 -17.75 -22.14 -43.81
CA GLY A 969 -17.35 -21.56 -45.10
C GLY A 969 -16.60 -20.22 -45.03
N SER A 970 -16.26 -19.75 -43.83
CA SER A 970 -15.72 -18.40 -43.58
C SER A 970 -14.20 -18.30 -43.54
N LEU A 971 -13.50 -19.43 -43.65
CA LEU A 971 -12.04 -19.49 -43.62
C LEU A 971 -11.57 -20.26 -44.86
N TRP A 972 -10.62 -19.67 -45.58
CA TRP A 972 -10.04 -20.21 -46.81
C TRP A 972 -8.54 -20.29 -46.62
N GLU A 973 -7.92 -21.38 -47.05
CA GLU A 973 -6.47 -21.57 -46.93
C GLU A 973 -5.89 -22.09 -48.22
N TYR A 974 -4.67 -21.63 -48.48
CA TYR A 974 -3.79 -22.20 -49.49
C TYR A 974 -2.39 -22.34 -48.90
N ASN A 975 -1.76 -23.49 -49.16
CA ASN A 975 -0.38 -23.76 -48.78
C ASN A 975 0.44 -23.82 -50.09
N TYR A 976 1.33 -22.85 -50.30
CA TYR A 976 2.26 -22.77 -51.44
C TYR A 976 3.62 -23.35 -51.09
#